data_AF-A0A5J5AAT1-F1
#
_entry.id   AF-A0A5J5AAT1-F1
#
_cell.length_a   1.000
_cell.length_b   1.000
_cell.length_c   1.000
_cell.angle_alpha   90.00
_cell.angle_beta   90.00
_cell.angle_gamma   90.00
#
_symmetry.space_group_name_H-M   'P 1'
#
loop_
_entity.id
_entity.type
_entity.pdbx_description
1 polymer ?
#
loop_
_entity_poly.entity_id
_entity_poly.type
_entity_poly.pdbx_seq_one_letter_code
_entity_poly.pdbx_strand_id
1 'polypeptide(L)'
;MAFPFPHTVKLLEHCQISPPPGSVPQTSLPLTFFDIPWLLFSPSQPLFFYEFPHSTAHFTTTILPNLKHSLSLTLQHFFPFAGNLSTPPQPTKPRLLYTDGDSVSLTIAESAADFTNLSGHHPRDVRDFHHLVPQLPPCVSSDPHVHPLLALQFTVFPKRGICLGFTFRNVLADGRTFNRFIKSWASIYRMKLNLDSPPFFDRSMINDPNELEPVLLKEWRKLEKSQKEAMATGLEDMTRATFVVGRPEMDKLKQWILTRSNKLFGSYPLLLSPYVLTCAFVWVCLIKAQGTDIGNAREDPLHYFGFIAGGITRLDFPVPTTYFGNCVSFGRSAAKRNELTGEDGIAVAGKAIGDAIKKLNERVLGDAENWISDWQELFGSEHNVTVTGSPKLDLYELDFGWGRPRKIEEISIDGTRAVSLTESRDVEGGIEVGLALSRAKMDAFTCLFTEELQRCGKSCRLRWTNYLRPDIRRGRFSFEEEETIIQLHSILGNKWSAIAARLPGRTDNEIKNYWNTHIRKRLLRMGIDPVTHSPRLDLLDLSSILSSAQQNLSNLLGLQTLINPELLRLATNLLASNHGQNPDLLLQELQENQLCNTQLQNQTPLFQPNQFQTPIQEAEAPSYTSSGSSVPCNPYLSQTQHMQGNMELSSTIFQENFTPSNLTESVVSLQNYGYFGSDQISKDVSENSTFQSLDNNNKQNFSFDSVISTPLSSPTPLNSSSTFINSSTEDERESYCSNLLKFEIPESLDFDDFM
;
A
#
# COMPACT_ATOMS: atom_id res chain seq x y z
N MET A 1 -5.19 28.75 4.84
CA MET A 1 -5.14 28.63 3.37
C MET A 1 -5.03 27.15 3.06
N ALA A 2 -5.86 26.60 2.16
CA ALA A 2 -5.66 25.22 1.71
C ALA A 2 -4.44 25.18 0.77
N PHE A 3 -3.50 24.26 1.00
CA PHE A 3 -2.47 23.96 0.02
C PHE A 3 -3.14 23.26 -1.18
N PRO A 4 -2.84 23.65 -2.43
CA PRO A 4 -3.33 22.90 -3.58
C PRO A 4 -2.76 21.49 -3.55
N PHE A 5 -3.63 20.48 -3.64
CA PHE A 5 -3.21 19.09 -3.73
C PHE A 5 -2.34 18.90 -4.99
N PRO A 6 -1.16 18.26 -4.90
CA PRO A 6 -0.16 18.27 -5.98
C PRO A 6 -0.62 17.52 -7.24
N HIS A 7 -1.60 16.62 -7.11
CA HIS A 7 -2.08 15.75 -8.18
C HIS A 7 -3.61 15.79 -8.25
N THR A 8 -4.13 16.45 -9.28
CA THR A 8 -5.56 16.47 -9.62
C THR A 8 -5.81 15.62 -10.87
N VAL A 9 -6.96 14.93 -10.90
CA VAL A 9 -7.45 14.29 -12.12
C VAL A 9 -8.19 15.29 -13.00
N LYS A 10 -7.97 15.17 -14.30
CA LYS A 10 -8.75 15.84 -15.33
C LYS A 10 -9.93 14.93 -15.71
N LEU A 11 -11.14 15.38 -15.42
CA LEU A 11 -12.37 14.73 -15.88
C LEU A 11 -12.41 14.74 -17.42
N LEU A 12 -12.76 13.60 -18.03
CA LEU A 12 -12.94 13.44 -19.47
C LEU A 12 -14.40 13.21 -19.83
N GLU A 13 -15.08 12.35 -19.06
CA GLU A 13 -16.48 11.99 -19.26
C GLU A 13 -17.10 11.57 -17.92
N HIS A 14 -18.40 11.79 -17.76
CA HIS A 14 -19.21 11.20 -16.70
C HIS A 14 -20.50 10.67 -17.33
N CYS A 15 -20.86 9.44 -17.01
CA CYS A 15 -21.99 8.73 -17.62
C CYS A 15 -22.65 7.78 -16.62
N GLN A 16 -23.89 7.37 -16.92
CA GLN A 16 -24.66 6.41 -16.12
C GLN A 16 -24.88 5.14 -16.95
N ILE A 17 -24.63 3.97 -16.36
CA ILE A 17 -24.72 2.67 -17.04
C ILE A 17 -25.79 1.81 -16.39
N SER A 18 -26.95 1.67 -17.05
CA SER A 18 -28.01 0.74 -16.66
C SER A 18 -27.75 -0.68 -17.19
N PRO A 19 -28.50 -1.69 -16.73
CA PRO A 19 -28.76 -2.90 -17.52
C PRO A 19 -29.37 -2.56 -18.90
N PRO A 20 -29.39 -3.49 -19.86
CA PRO A 20 -30.08 -3.30 -21.13
C PRO A 20 -31.58 -3.03 -20.91
N PRO A 21 -32.21 -2.10 -21.64
CA PRO A 21 -33.62 -1.74 -21.44
C PRO A 21 -34.56 -2.95 -21.46
N GLY A 22 -35.46 -3.06 -20.47
CA GLY A 22 -36.43 -4.15 -20.35
C GLY A 22 -35.85 -5.54 -20.03
N SER A 23 -34.52 -5.67 -19.84
CA SER A 23 -33.87 -6.98 -19.58
C SER A 23 -33.93 -7.46 -18.12
N VAL A 24 -34.25 -6.56 -17.19
CA VAL A 24 -34.38 -6.82 -15.75
C VAL A 24 -35.70 -6.21 -15.25
N PRO A 25 -36.61 -6.98 -14.63
CA PRO A 25 -37.81 -6.43 -14.04
C PRO A 25 -37.52 -5.67 -12.74
N GLN A 26 -38.39 -4.74 -12.34
CA GLN A 26 -38.34 -4.11 -11.02
C GLN A 26 -38.29 -5.19 -9.93
N THR A 27 -37.21 -5.22 -9.15
CA THR A 27 -36.90 -6.33 -8.23
C THR A 27 -36.44 -5.79 -6.87
N SER A 28 -36.94 -6.41 -5.80
CA SER A 28 -36.66 -6.04 -4.41
C SER A 28 -36.10 -7.24 -3.66
N LEU A 29 -34.88 -7.13 -3.12
CA LEU A 29 -34.26 -8.16 -2.30
C LEU A 29 -34.22 -7.72 -0.82
N PRO A 30 -34.78 -8.50 0.12
CA PRO A 30 -34.64 -8.22 1.54
C PRO A 30 -33.17 -8.32 1.99
N LEU A 31 -32.81 -7.59 3.04
CA LEU A 31 -31.56 -7.83 3.78
C LEU A 31 -31.72 -9.06 4.68
N THR A 32 -30.66 -9.85 4.80
CA THR A 32 -30.55 -10.93 5.80
C THR A 32 -29.78 -10.41 7.03
N PHE A 33 -29.75 -11.19 8.12
CA PHE A 33 -28.94 -10.85 9.29
C PHE A 33 -27.44 -10.70 8.97
N PHE A 34 -26.93 -11.32 7.90
CA PHE A 34 -25.56 -11.13 7.43
C PHE A 34 -25.31 -9.76 6.76
N ASP A 35 -26.33 -9.13 6.19
CA ASP A 35 -26.17 -7.85 5.47
C ASP A 35 -26.36 -6.64 6.40
N ILE A 36 -27.17 -6.77 7.45
CA ILE A 36 -27.56 -5.68 8.36
C ILE A 36 -26.37 -4.99 9.07
N PRO A 37 -25.36 -5.70 9.63
CA PRO A 37 -24.21 -5.05 10.25
C PRO A 37 -23.48 -4.07 9.31
N TRP A 38 -23.44 -4.38 8.02
CA TRP A 38 -22.76 -3.56 7.00
C TRP A 38 -23.45 -2.21 6.70
N LEU A 39 -24.65 -1.97 7.26
CA LEU A 39 -25.30 -0.65 7.22
C LEU A 39 -24.54 0.41 8.03
N LEU A 40 -23.68 0.00 8.98
CA LEU A 40 -22.87 0.89 9.83
C LEU A 40 -21.48 1.20 9.26
N PHE A 41 -21.04 0.48 8.22
CA PHE A 41 -19.69 0.55 7.69
C PHE A 41 -19.55 1.60 6.59
N SER A 42 -18.37 2.21 6.51
CA SER A 42 -17.93 2.97 5.34
C SER A 42 -17.95 2.09 4.06
N PRO A 43 -18.18 2.68 2.87
CA PRO A 43 -18.01 1.98 1.60
C PRO A 43 -16.59 1.41 1.43
N SER A 44 -16.49 0.24 0.82
CA SER A 44 -15.22 -0.32 0.35
C SER A 44 -14.78 0.40 -0.92
N GLN A 45 -13.47 0.64 -1.06
CA GLN A 45 -12.87 1.49 -2.09
C GLN A 45 -11.62 0.84 -2.72
N PRO A 46 -11.76 -0.32 -3.40
CA PRO A 46 -10.63 -0.97 -4.06
C PRO A 46 -10.26 -0.31 -5.39
N LEU A 47 -8.96 -0.13 -5.61
CA LEU A 47 -8.33 0.31 -6.85
C LEU A 47 -7.57 -0.85 -7.50
N PHE A 48 -7.73 -1.02 -8.81
CA PHE A 48 -7.04 -2.02 -9.62
C PHE A 48 -6.19 -1.31 -10.70
N PHE A 49 -4.87 -1.36 -10.57
CA PHE A 49 -3.92 -0.76 -11.51
C PHE A 49 -3.50 -1.79 -12.58
N TYR A 50 -3.65 -1.44 -13.86
CA TYR A 50 -3.25 -2.24 -15.02
C TYR A 50 -2.19 -1.50 -15.84
N GLU A 51 -1.22 -2.21 -16.39
CA GLU A 51 -0.30 -1.64 -17.38
C GLU A 51 -1.02 -1.44 -18.71
N PHE A 52 -0.79 -0.31 -19.38
CA PHE A 52 -1.51 0.07 -20.59
C PHE A 52 -0.66 1.02 -21.45
N PRO A 53 0.09 0.51 -22.44
CA PRO A 53 1.10 1.28 -23.18
C PRO A 53 0.52 2.20 -24.27
N HIS A 54 -0.75 2.62 -24.16
CA HIS A 54 -1.47 3.38 -25.17
C HIS A 54 -1.91 4.77 -24.68
N SER A 55 -2.36 5.62 -25.61
CA SER A 55 -2.85 6.97 -25.30
C SER A 55 -4.28 6.98 -24.75
N THR A 56 -4.64 8.05 -24.06
CA THR A 56 -6.01 8.33 -23.61
C THR A 56 -7.01 8.28 -24.76
N ALA A 57 -6.65 8.82 -25.93
CA ALA A 57 -7.47 8.76 -27.13
C ALA A 57 -7.70 7.31 -27.62
N HIS A 58 -6.72 6.41 -27.50
CA HIS A 58 -6.92 5.00 -27.83
C HIS A 58 -7.87 4.32 -26.82
N PHE A 59 -7.72 4.61 -25.52
CA PHE A 59 -8.65 4.11 -24.49
C PHE A 59 -10.09 4.56 -24.77
N THR A 60 -10.33 5.86 -24.95
CA THR A 60 -11.70 6.41 -25.10
C THR A 60 -12.37 5.99 -26.41
N THR A 61 -11.62 5.79 -27.50
CA THR A 61 -12.18 5.35 -28.80
C THR A 61 -12.35 3.85 -28.93
N THR A 62 -11.40 3.05 -28.40
CA THR A 62 -11.31 1.62 -28.73
C THR A 62 -11.78 0.72 -27.58
N ILE A 63 -11.44 1.09 -26.35
CA ILE A 63 -11.62 0.24 -25.16
C ILE A 63 -12.91 0.62 -24.41
N LEU A 64 -13.10 1.91 -24.14
CA LEU A 64 -14.20 2.44 -23.36
C LEU A 64 -15.61 2.09 -23.88
N PRO A 65 -15.92 2.12 -25.19
CA PRO A 65 -17.25 1.74 -25.68
C PRO A 65 -17.57 0.27 -25.39
N ASN A 66 -16.59 -0.62 -25.56
CA ASN A 66 -16.71 -2.04 -25.26
C ASN A 66 -16.88 -2.29 -23.75
N LEU A 67 -16.18 -1.53 -22.89
CA LEU A 67 -16.32 -1.60 -21.43
C LEU A 67 -17.71 -1.18 -20.94
N LYS A 68 -18.25 -0.08 -21.46
CA LYS A 68 -19.62 0.38 -21.13
C LYS A 68 -20.67 -0.65 -21.52
N HIS A 69 -20.53 -1.22 -22.72
CA HIS A 69 -21.46 -2.25 -23.21
C HIS A 69 -21.36 -3.56 -22.41
N SER A 70 -20.14 -4.05 -22.12
CA SER A 70 -19.98 -5.26 -21.31
C SER A 70 -20.41 -5.05 -19.85
N LEU A 71 -20.25 -3.85 -19.29
CA LEU A 71 -20.74 -3.52 -17.96
C LEU A 71 -22.27 -3.58 -17.94
N SER A 72 -22.95 -2.96 -18.90
CA SER A 72 -24.41 -3.04 -19.03
C SER A 72 -24.90 -4.49 -19.10
N LEU A 73 -24.32 -5.31 -19.99
CA LEU A 73 -24.62 -6.74 -20.08
C LEU A 73 -24.34 -7.50 -18.77
N THR A 74 -23.32 -7.12 -18.00
CA THR A 74 -23.06 -7.73 -16.69
C THR A 74 -24.10 -7.33 -15.65
N LEU A 75 -24.55 -6.06 -15.67
CA LEU A 75 -25.60 -5.56 -14.78
C LEU A 75 -26.97 -6.19 -15.07
N GLN A 76 -27.20 -6.77 -16.26
CA GLN A 76 -28.36 -7.65 -16.48
C GLN A 76 -28.35 -8.85 -15.53
N HIS A 77 -27.20 -9.48 -15.34
CA HIS A 77 -27.04 -10.64 -14.46
C HIS A 77 -26.81 -10.25 -12.99
N PHE A 78 -26.23 -9.08 -12.73
CA PHE A 78 -25.86 -8.59 -11.39
C PHE A 78 -26.63 -7.31 -11.01
N PHE A 79 -27.91 -7.24 -11.35
CA PHE A 79 -28.73 -6.02 -11.24
C PHE A 79 -28.73 -5.28 -9.89
N PRO A 80 -28.55 -5.90 -8.70
CA PRO A 80 -28.50 -5.13 -7.46
C PRO A 80 -27.27 -4.20 -7.36
N PHE A 81 -26.25 -4.38 -8.20
CA PHE A 81 -25.15 -3.40 -8.34
C PHE A 81 -25.56 -2.10 -9.06
N ALA A 82 -26.61 -2.12 -9.88
CA ALA A 82 -27.19 -0.91 -10.48
C ALA A 82 -28.26 -0.26 -9.59
N GLY A 83 -28.89 -1.05 -8.71
CA GLY A 83 -29.94 -0.59 -7.80
C GLY A 83 -29.44 0.21 -6.58
N ASN A 84 -30.38 0.47 -5.68
CA ASN A 84 -30.21 1.31 -4.50
C ASN A 84 -30.58 0.58 -3.19
N LEU A 85 -29.99 1.00 -2.07
CA LEU A 85 -30.48 0.66 -0.74
C LEU A 85 -31.62 1.61 -0.36
N SER A 86 -32.82 1.06 -0.15
CA SER A 86 -33.97 1.77 0.39
C SER A 86 -34.01 1.58 1.90
N THR A 87 -33.91 2.68 2.66
CA THR A 87 -34.06 2.69 4.13
C THR A 87 -35.32 3.48 4.53
N PRO A 88 -36.52 2.84 4.50
CA PRO A 88 -37.78 3.46 4.92
C PRO A 88 -37.85 3.63 6.46
N PRO A 89 -38.80 4.42 6.99
CA PRO A 89 -39.13 4.44 8.42
C PRO A 89 -39.78 3.13 8.88
N GLN A 90 -39.82 2.94 10.21
CA GLN A 90 -40.54 1.83 10.85
C GLN A 90 -42.05 1.89 10.51
N PRO A 91 -42.75 0.75 10.38
CA PRO A 91 -42.28 -0.62 10.66
C PRO A 91 -41.48 -1.28 9.52
N THR A 92 -41.25 -0.59 8.41
CA THR A 92 -40.70 -1.21 7.19
C THR A 92 -39.20 -1.52 7.32
N LYS A 93 -38.80 -2.72 6.89
CA LYS A 93 -37.39 -3.15 6.85
C LYS A 93 -36.62 -2.49 5.69
N PRO A 94 -35.30 -2.26 5.82
CA PRO A 94 -34.44 -1.90 4.69
C PRO A 94 -34.38 -3.02 3.65
N ARG A 95 -34.12 -2.65 2.39
CA ARG A 95 -34.05 -3.59 1.26
C ARG A 95 -33.20 -3.04 0.12
N LEU A 96 -32.61 -3.92 -0.66
CA LEU A 96 -32.02 -3.57 -1.96
C LEU A 96 -33.16 -3.51 -2.97
N LEU A 97 -33.23 -2.45 -3.77
CA LEU A 97 -34.26 -2.19 -4.76
C LEU A 97 -33.62 -1.82 -6.10
N TYR A 98 -34.04 -2.49 -7.17
CA TYR A 98 -33.78 -2.09 -8.55
C TYR A 98 -35.10 -1.74 -9.23
N THR A 99 -35.13 -0.59 -9.88
CA THR A 99 -36.22 -0.05 -10.70
C THR A 99 -35.74 0.22 -12.13
N ASP A 100 -36.65 0.25 -13.10
CA ASP A 100 -36.25 0.53 -14.48
C ASP A 100 -35.74 1.98 -14.59
N GLY A 101 -34.55 2.15 -15.18
CA GLY A 101 -33.78 3.40 -15.15
C GLY A 101 -32.69 3.48 -14.08
N ASP A 102 -32.65 2.59 -13.09
CA ASP A 102 -31.53 2.50 -12.13
C ASP A 102 -30.21 2.16 -12.85
N SER A 103 -29.12 2.79 -12.43
CA SER A 103 -27.86 2.80 -13.18
C SER A 103 -26.64 3.07 -12.31
N VAL A 104 -25.49 2.57 -12.77
CA VAL A 104 -24.18 2.73 -12.12
C VAL A 104 -23.50 4.00 -12.61
N SER A 105 -23.10 4.84 -11.66
CA SER A 105 -22.28 6.04 -11.88
C SER A 105 -20.88 5.66 -12.37
N LEU A 106 -20.51 6.10 -13.58
CA LEU A 106 -19.22 5.80 -14.22
C LEU A 106 -18.51 7.09 -14.66
N THR A 107 -17.39 7.37 -13.99
CA THR A 107 -16.51 8.53 -14.24
C THR A 107 -15.27 8.11 -15.03
N ILE A 108 -14.89 8.89 -16.04
CA ILE A 108 -13.69 8.67 -16.87
C ILE A 108 -12.76 9.88 -16.71
N ALA A 109 -11.51 9.63 -16.34
CA ALA A 109 -10.53 10.64 -15.97
C ALA A 109 -9.14 10.38 -16.58
N GLU A 110 -8.31 11.42 -16.59
CA GLU A 110 -6.89 11.39 -16.95
C GLU A 110 -6.06 11.90 -15.77
N SER A 111 -4.97 11.22 -15.42
CA SER A 111 -4.02 11.66 -14.38
C SER A 111 -2.60 11.74 -14.93
N ALA A 112 -1.88 12.78 -14.49
CA ALA A 112 -0.47 13.00 -14.78
C ALA A 112 0.46 12.51 -13.65
N ALA A 113 -0.10 11.93 -12.57
CA ALA A 113 0.70 11.35 -11.49
C ALA A 113 1.50 10.12 -11.95
N ASP A 114 2.62 9.82 -11.28
CA ASP A 114 3.43 8.66 -11.68
C ASP A 114 2.76 7.33 -11.29
N PHE A 115 2.23 6.65 -12.31
CA PHE A 115 1.71 5.29 -12.23
C PHE A 115 2.69 4.29 -11.61
N THR A 116 4.00 4.48 -11.82
CA THR A 116 5.06 3.60 -11.29
C THR A 116 5.18 3.75 -9.78
N ASN A 117 5.19 4.99 -9.27
CA ASN A 117 5.10 5.32 -7.86
C ASN A 117 3.79 4.79 -7.25
N LEU A 118 2.64 5.09 -7.84
CA LEU A 118 1.32 4.69 -7.33
C LEU A 118 1.16 3.17 -7.21
N SER A 119 1.67 2.39 -8.17
CA SER A 119 1.59 0.93 -8.18
C SER A 119 2.74 0.21 -7.45
N GLY A 120 3.60 0.94 -6.74
CA GLY A 120 4.68 0.36 -5.93
C GLY A 120 4.22 -0.24 -4.59
N HIS A 121 5.16 -0.82 -3.85
CA HIS A 121 4.91 -1.35 -2.48
C HIS A 121 5.42 -0.44 -1.36
N HIS A 122 6.31 0.51 -1.69
CA HIS A 122 6.92 1.44 -0.76
C HIS A 122 5.89 2.38 -0.09
N PRO A 123 6.27 3.08 1.00
CA PRO A 123 5.44 4.11 1.61
C PRO A 123 5.12 5.26 0.62
N ARG A 124 3.83 5.54 0.42
CA ARG A 124 3.26 6.54 -0.50
C ARG A 124 2.21 7.38 0.24
N ASP A 125 2.01 8.64 -0.14
CA ASP A 125 1.03 9.52 0.52
C ASP A 125 -0.41 9.04 0.23
N VAL A 126 -1.29 8.99 1.24
CA VAL A 126 -2.68 8.51 1.03
C VAL A 126 -3.46 9.42 0.06
N ARG A 127 -3.13 10.72 0.02
CA ARG A 127 -3.84 11.73 -0.77
C ARG A 127 -3.63 11.54 -2.27
N ASP A 128 -2.55 10.86 -2.67
CA ASP A 128 -2.27 10.50 -4.05
C ASP A 128 -3.22 9.43 -4.62
N PHE A 129 -4.01 8.76 -3.76
CA PHE A 129 -4.97 7.72 -4.17
C PHE A 129 -6.43 8.18 -4.11
N HIS A 130 -6.77 9.09 -3.20
CA HIS A 130 -8.15 9.52 -2.94
C HIS A 130 -8.84 10.14 -4.18
N HIS A 131 -8.06 10.71 -5.11
CA HIS A 131 -8.59 11.27 -6.36
C HIS A 131 -8.86 10.23 -7.47
N LEU A 132 -8.42 8.98 -7.27
CA LEU A 132 -8.67 7.83 -8.16
C LEU A 132 -9.96 7.09 -7.81
N VAL A 133 -10.52 7.37 -6.62
CA VAL A 133 -11.69 6.70 -6.03
C VAL A 133 -12.97 7.44 -6.44
N PRO A 134 -13.95 6.76 -7.07
CA PRO A 134 -15.23 7.39 -7.43
C PRO A 134 -16.02 7.76 -6.18
N GLN A 135 -16.70 8.90 -6.18
CA GLN A 135 -17.67 9.22 -5.14
C GLN A 135 -19.03 8.59 -5.47
N LEU A 136 -19.69 8.01 -4.47
CA LEU A 136 -21.09 7.61 -4.62
C LEU A 136 -21.95 8.88 -4.83
N PRO A 137 -22.96 8.85 -5.71
CA PRO A 137 -23.91 9.96 -5.81
C PRO A 137 -24.59 10.23 -4.46
N PRO A 138 -24.98 11.49 -4.17
CA PRO A 138 -25.58 11.84 -2.88
C PRO A 138 -26.88 11.08 -2.65
N CYS A 139 -27.19 10.79 -1.38
CA CYS A 139 -28.49 10.21 -1.01
C CYS A 139 -29.62 11.15 -1.45
N VAL A 140 -30.61 10.61 -2.16
CA VAL A 140 -31.83 11.37 -2.45
C VAL A 140 -32.63 11.46 -1.15
N SER A 141 -32.86 12.68 -0.67
CA SER A 141 -33.58 12.96 0.58
C SER A 141 -35.10 12.88 0.40
N SER A 142 -35.56 11.76 -0.16
CA SER A 142 -36.95 11.32 -0.18
C SER A 142 -37.29 10.51 1.08
N ASP A 143 -38.58 10.25 1.30
CA ASP A 143 -39.02 9.13 2.13
C ASP A 143 -39.58 8.03 1.19
N PRO A 144 -38.99 6.82 1.11
CA PRO A 144 -37.79 6.36 1.83
C PRO A 144 -36.51 7.05 1.36
N HIS A 145 -35.48 7.06 2.23
CA HIS A 145 -34.14 7.49 1.83
C HIS A 145 -33.54 6.47 0.86
N VAL A 146 -33.01 6.94 -0.26
CA VAL A 146 -32.46 6.11 -1.35
C VAL A 146 -30.96 6.34 -1.47
N HIS A 147 -30.20 5.27 -1.20
CA HIS A 147 -28.74 5.30 -1.16
C HIS A 147 -28.13 4.50 -2.32
N PRO A 148 -27.39 5.15 -3.24
CA PRO A 148 -26.63 4.46 -4.28
C PRO A 148 -25.64 3.45 -3.71
N LEU A 149 -25.51 2.31 -4.39
CA LEU A 149 -24.76 1.15 -3.92
C LEU A 149 -23.37 0.98 -4.54
N LEU A 150 -23.16 1.42 -5.78
CA LEU A 150 -21.91 1.34 -6.54
C LEU A 150 -21.63 2.64 -7.32
N ALA A 151 -20.36 3.05 -7.35
CA ALA A 151 -19.81 3.95 -8.34
C ALA A 151 -18.45 3.44 -8.85
N LEU A 152 -18.08 3.86 -10.07
CA LEU A 152 -16.91 3.39 -10.82
C LEU A 152 -16.10 4.57 -11.37
N GLN A 153 -14.77 4.45 -11.38
CA GLN A 153 -13.88 5.39 -12.06
C GLN A 153 -12.79 4.68 -12.86
N PHE A 154 -12.67 4.99 -14.16
CA PHE A 154 -11.45 4.69 -14.92
C PHE A 154 -10.58 5.94 -14.96
N THR A 155 -9.37 5.85 -14.40
CA THR A 155 -8.35 6.91 -14.51
C THR A 155 -7.22 6.43 -15.42
N VAL A 156 -7.02 7.09 -16.55
CA VAL A 156 -5.96 6.79 -17.53
C VAL A 156 -4.68 7.52 -17.16
N PHE A 157 -3.55 6.80 -17.21
CA PHE A 157 -2.20 7.33 -17.10
C PHE A 157 -1.53 7.21 -18.48
N PRO A 158 -1.44 8.30 -19.27
CA PRO A 158 -1.12 8.23 -20.70
C PRO A 158 0.17 7.47 -21.01
N LYS A 159 0.09 6.44 -21.87
CA LYS A 159 1.19 5.53 -22.26
C LYS A 159 1.83 4.75 -21.09
N ARG A 160 1.15 4.63 -19.95
CA ARG A 160 1.62 3.91 -18.76
C ARG A 160 0.63 2.85 -18.28
N GLY A 161 -0.62 3.24 -18.02
CA GLY A 161 -1.54 2.39 -17.28
C GLY A 161 -2.95 2.93 -17.17
N ILE A 162 -3.81 2.14 -16.54
CA ILE A 162 -5.18 2.50 -16.17
C ILE A 162 -5.39 2.09 -14.71
N CYS A 163 -6.02 2.94 -13.90
CA CYS A 163 -6.59 2.55 -12.62
C CYS A 163 -8.11 2.43 -12.77
N LEU A 164 -8.65 1.25 -12.46
CA LEU A 164 -10.09 1.03 -12.27
C LEU A 164 -10.38 1.09 -10.77
N GLY A 165 -11.01 2.18 -10.33
CA GLY A 165 -11.48 2.37 -8.95
C GLY A 165 -12.95 2.05 -8.80
N PHE A 166 -13.30 1.43 -7.68
CA PHE A 166 -14.68 1.18 -7.25
C PHE A 166 -14.94 1.93 -5.94
N THR A 167 -16.20 2.29 -5.70
CA THR A 167 -16.71 2.58 -4.34
C THR A 167 -18.05 1.87 -4.21
N PHE A 168 -18.18 0.96 -3.24
CA PHE A 168 -19.43 0.22 -3.04
C PHE A 168 -19.76 -0.01 -1.57
N ARG A 169 -21.07 -0.10 -1.26
CA ARG A 169 -21.53 -0.35 0.12
C ARG A 169 -21.56 -1.85 0.41
N ASN A 170 -20.88 -2.29 1.48
CA ASN A 170 -20.73 -3.71 1.81
C ASN A 170 -22.06 -4.44 2.07
N VAL A 171 -23.13 -3.73 2.44
CA VAL A 171 -24.51 -4.28 2.53
C VAL A 171 -25.01 -4.94 1.23
N LEU A 172 -24.44 -4.59 0.08
CA LEU A 172 -24.77 -5.19 -1.21
C LEU A 172 -24.12 -6.57 -1.41
N ALA A 173 -22.86 -6.74 -0.99
CA ALA A 173 -22.02 -7.85 -1.43
C ALA A 173 -20.85 -8.12 -0.47
N ASP A 174 -20.64 -9.39 -0.12
CA ASP A 174 -19.36 -9.84 0.41
C ASP A 174 -18.27 -9.81 -0.67
N GLY A 175 -16.99 -9.85 -0.27
CA GLY A 175 -15.86 -9.84 -1.19
C GLY A 175 -15.89 -10.97 -2.25
N ARG A 176 -16.57 -12.09 -1.95
CA ARG A 176 -16.85 -13.19 -2.87
C ARG A 176 -17.85 -12.79 -3.95
N THR A 177 -18.97 -12.16 -3.59
CA THR A 177 -19.99 -11.65 -4.51
C THR A 177 -19.42 -10.52 -5.38
N PHE A 178 -18.65 -9.60 -4.80
CA PHE A 178 -17.96 -8.54 -5.53
C PHE A 178 -16.94 -9.10 -6.55
N ASN A 179 -16.07 -10.02 -6.12
CA ASN A 179 -15.13 -10.70 -6.99
C ASN A 179 -15.82 -11.47 -8.14
N ARG A 180 -16.96 -12.12 -7.85
CA ARG A 180 -17.78 -12.80 -8.87
C ARG A 180 -18.32 -11.83 -9.91
N PHE A 181 -18.83 -10.66 -9.49
CA PHE A 181 -19.31 -9.61 -10.38
C PHE A 181 -18.19 -9.09 -11.30
N ILE A 182 -17.04 -8.70 -10.77
CA ILE A 182 -15.95 -8.12 -11.57
C ILE A 182 -15.30 -9.15 -12.51
N LYS A 183 -15.13 -10.41 -12.08
CA LYS A 183 -14.66 -11.49 -12.97
C LYS A 183 -15.68 -11.85 -14.06
N SER A 184 -16.99 -11.77 -13.76
CA SER A 184 -18.04 -11.90 -14.77
C SER A 184 -17.99 -10.77 -15.79
N TRP A 185 -17.76 -9.53 -15.37
CA TRP A 185 -17.60 -8.37 -16.26
C TRP A 185 -16.40 -8.52 -17.20
N ALA A 186 -15.24 -8.94 -16.67
CA ALA A 186 -14.05 -9.21 -17.47
C ALA A 186 -14.26 -10.35 -18.49
N SER A 187 -14.98 -11.41 -18.10
CA SER A 187 -15.35 -12.51 -19.02
C SER A 187 -16.28 -12.03 -20.15
N ILE A 188 -17.36 -11.32 -19.82
CA ILE A 188 -18.30 -10.76 -20.80
C ILE A 188 -17.60 -9.78 -21.76
N TYR A 189 -16.68 -8.94 -21.25
CA TYR A 189 -15.87 -8.04 -22.07
C TYR A 189 -14.99 -8.80 -23.08
N ARG A 190 -14.34 -9.89 -22.65
CA ARG A 190 -13.44 -10.70 -23.49
C ARG A 190 -14.18 -11.56 -24.52
N MET A 191 -15.26 -12.21 -24.11
CA MET A 191 -15.87 -13.30 -24.88
C MET A 191 -17.24 -12.97 -25.49
N LYS A 192 -17.92 -11.91 -25.03
CA LYS A 192 -19.26 -11.50 -25.49
C LYS A 192 -20.31 -12.63 -25.39
N LEU A 193 -20.20 -13.48 -24.38
CA LEU A 193 -21.05 -14.65 -24.14
C LEU A 193 -21.75 -14.58 -22.77
N ASN A 194 -22.80 -15.39 -22.62
CA ASN A 194 -23.53 -15.57 -21.37
C ASN A 194 -22.65 -16.22 -20.28
N LEU A 195 -23.01 -16.01 -19.01
CA LEU A 195 -22.29 -16.56 -17.87
C LEU A 195 -22.60 -18.05 -17.63
N ASP A 196 -21.57 -18.88 -17.52
CA ASP A 196 -21.70 -20.34 -17.26
C ASP A 196 -22.43 -20.69 -15.95
N SER A 197 -22.43 -19.76 -14.98
CA SER A 197 -23.23 -19.89 -13.76
C SER A 197 -23.72 -18.51 -13.28
N PRO A 198 -25.03 -18.22 -13.37
CA PRO A 198 -25.58 -16.95 -12.89
C PRO A 198 -25.52 -16.85 -11.35
N PRO A 199 -25.56 -15.63 -10.78
CA PRO A 199 -25.76 -15.44 -9.34
C PRO A 199 -27.14 -15.94 -8.89
N PHE A 200 -27.21 -16.44 -7.65
CA PHE A 200 -28.43 -17.00 -7.05
C PHE A 200 -29.01 -16.00 -6.05
N PHE A 201 -30.21 -15.50 -6.33
CA PHE A 201 -30.81 -14.36 -5.62
C PHE A 201 -31.81 -14.70 -4.53
N ASP A 202 -32.19 -15.97 -4.36
CA ASP A 202 -33.16 -16.34 -3.32
C ASP A 202 -32.54 -16.19 -1.92
N ARG A 203 -33.09 -15.23 -1.17
CA ARG A 203 -32.63 -14.83 0.17
C ARG A 203 -33.17 -15.76 1.25
N SER A 204 -34.24 -16.52 0.98
CA SER A 204 -34.81 -17.51 1.91
C SER A 204 -33.87 -18.70 2.17
N MET A 205 -32.86 -18.89 1.30
CA MET A 205 -31.78 -19.86 1.48
C MET A 205 -30.91 -19.59 2.73
N ILE A 206 -30.94 -18.36 3.27
CA ILE A 206 -30.30 -18.04 4.56
C ILE A 206 -31.34 -18.20 5.67
N ASN A 207 -31.30 -19.35 6.33
CA ASN A 207 -32.12 -19.61 7.52
C ASN A 207 -31.63 -18.77 8.70
N ASP A 208 -32.55 -18.13 9.43
CA ASP A 208 -32.28 -17.45 10.71
C ASP A 208 -32.96 -18.22 11.87
N PRO A 209 -32.36 -19.30 12.39
CA PRO A 209 -32.94 -20.10 13.46
C PRO A 209 -32.87 -19.43 14.83
N ASN A 210 -32.14 -18.31 14.95
CA ASN A 210 -31.81 -17.65 16.22
C ASN A 210 -32.51 -16.27 16.36
N GLU A 211 -33.35 -15.88 15.40
CA GLU A 211 -33.99 -14.55 15.31
C GLU A 211 -32.99 -13.38 15.38
N LEU A 212 -31.85 -13.51 14.70
CA LEU A 212 -30.79 -12.50 14.65
C LEU A 212 -31.22 -11.24 13.88
N GLU A 213 -32.02 -11.37 12.83
CA GLU A 213 -32.46 -10.26 11.98
C GLU A 213 -33.17 -9.14 12.76
N PRO A 214 -34.22 -9.39 13.59
CA PRO A 214 -34.85 -8.35 14.40
C PRO A 214 -33.93 -7.78 15.49
N VAL A 215 -33.00 -8.57 16.04
CA VAL A 215 -32.02 -8.08 17.03
C VAL A 215 -31.06 -7.09 16.39
N LEU A 216 -30.42 -7.46 15.28
CA LEU A 216 -29.46 -6.61 14.58
C LEU A 216 -30.13 -5.35 13.99
N LEU A 217 -31.37 -5.46 13.48
CA LEU A 217 -32.15 -4.28 13.06
C LEU A 217 -32.43 -3.33 14.23
N LYS A 218 -32.76 -3.86 15.41
CA LYS A 218 -33.04 -3.05 16.60
C LYS A 218 -31.79 -2.28 17.06
N GLU A 219 -30.63 -2.91 17.06
CA GLU A 219 -29.37 -2.26 17.44
C GLU A 219 -28.90 -1.24 16.39
N TRP A 220 -28.94 -1.58 15.09
CA TRP A 220 -28.65 -0.63 14.01
C TRP A 220 -29.51 0.65 14.10
N ARG A 221 -30.82 0.51 14.35
CA ARG A 221 -31.75 1.66 14.49
C ARG A 221 -31.52 2.54 15.72
N LYS A 222 -30.74 2.10 16.72
CA LYS A 222 -30.24 2.99 17.78
C LYS A 222 -29.09 3.85 17.25
N LEU A 223 -28.14 3.22 16.55
CA LEU A 223 -26.89 3.83 16.11
C LEU A 223 -27.06 4.76 14.89
N GLU A 224 -28.02 4.47 14.01
CA GLU A 224 -28.47 5.35 12.92
C GLU A 224 -28.82 6.77 13.43
N LYS A 225 -29.28 6.89 14.68
CA LYS A 225 -29.63 8.17 15.32
C LYS A 225 -28.44 8.90 15.94
N SER A 226 -27.37 8.19 16.32
CA SER A 226 -26.18 8.78 16.96
C SER A 226 -25.00 9.01 16.00
N GLN A 227 -24.94 8.30 14.86
CA GLN A 227 -23.84 8.43 13.90
C GLN A 227 -23.76 9.79 13.17
N LYS A 228 -24.70 10.72 13.37
CA LYS A 228 -24.71 12.03 12.68
C LYS A 228 -23.58 12.99 13.07
N GLU A 229 -22.78 12.69 14.09
CA GLU A 229 -21.76 13.60 14.65
C GLU A 229 -20.35 12.97 14.75
N ALA A 230 -20.12 11.80 14.14
CA ALA A 230 -18.88 11.04 14.30
C ALA A 230 -17.76 11.42 13.31
N MET A 231 -16.86 12.32 13.76
CA MET A 231 -15.46 12.56 13.33
C MET A 231 -15.03 12.16 11.90
N ALA A 232 -14.73 13.16 11.08
CA ALA A 232 -13.70 13.03 10.05
C ALA A 232 -12.31 13.05 10.71
N THR A 233 -11.60 11.93 10.70
CA THR A 233 -10.19 11.87 11.11
C THR A 233 -9.32 12.59 10.08
N GLY A 234 -8.37 13.42 10.54
CA GLY A 234 -7.47 14.15 9.66
C GLY A 234 -6.50 13.21 8.96
N LEU A 235 -6.58 13.13 7.62
CA LEU A 235 -5.66 12.35 6.76
C LEU A 235 -4.28 13.03 6.58
N GLU A 236 -3.88 13.88 7.53
CA GLU A 236 -2.63 14.64 7.47
C GLU A 236 -1.45 13.78 7.97
N ASP A 237 -0.35 13.76 7.21
CA ASP A 237 0.82 12.86 7.38
C ASP A 237 0.52 11.34 7.35
N MET A 238 -0.68 10.94 6.93
CA MET A 238 -1.01 9.53 6.67
C MET A 238 -0.28 9.03 5.42
N THR A 239 0.37 7.87 5.56
CA THR A 239 1.20 7.21 4.54
C THR A 239 0.78 5.75 4.43
N ARG A 240 0.62 5.23 3.21
CA ARG A 240 0.24 3.83 2.94
C ARG A 240 1.32 3.03 2.22
N ALA A 241 1.46 1.76 2.59
CA ALA A 241 2.47 0.84 2.08
C ALA A 241 1.89 -0.57 1.90
N THR A 242 2.56 -1.43 1.13
CA THR A 242 2.28 -2.87 1.12
C THR A 242 3.51 -3.65 1.55
N PHE A 243 3.33 -4.56 2.49
CA PHE A 243 4.31 -5.54 2.92
C PHE A 243 3.95 -6.91 2.36
N VAL A 244 4.93 -7.77 2.09
CA VAL A 244 4.68 -9.15 1.63
C VAL A 244 5.23 -10.13 2.65
N VAL A 245 4.40 -11.06 3.11
CA VAL A 245 4.84 -12.23 3.87
C VAL A 245 4.85 -13.42 2.93
N GLY A 246 6.02 -14.01 2.66
CA GLY A 246 6.16 -15.21 1.83
C GLY A 246 5.99 -16.51 2.61
N ARG A 247 5.80 -17.65 1.92
CA ARG A 247 5.78 -18.97 2.58
C ARG A 247 7.03 -19.25 3.45
N PRO A 248 8.27 -18.95 3.00
CA PRO A 248 9.47 -19.18 3.83
C PRO A 248 9.44 -18.41 5.15
N GLU A 249 8.81 -17.24 5.18
CA GLU A 249 8.64 -16.40 6.38
C GLU A 249 7.57 -17.01 7.29
N MET A 250 6.44 -17.44 6.74
CA MET A 250 5.39 -18.14 7.48
C MET A 250 5.89 -19.44 8.10
N ASP A 251 6.68 -20.24 7.39
CA ASP A 251 7.22 -21.50 7.92
C ASP A 251 8.25 -21.26 9.03
N LYS A 252 9.10 -20.22 8.94
CA LYS A 252 9.97 -19.79 10.05
C LYS A 252 9.14 -19.40 11.27
N LEU A 253 8.11 -18.55 11.10
CA LEU A 253 7.21 -18.13 12.16
C LEU A 253 6.48 -19.34 12.79
N LYS A 254 6.01 -20.28 11.98
CA LYS A 254 5.33 -21.50 12.43
C LYS A 254 6.23 -22.37 13.29
N GLN A 255 7.46 -22.64 12.86
CA GLN A 255 8.42 -23.42 13.65
C GLN A 255 8.84 -22.67 14.94
N TRP A 256 8.99 -21.35 14.87
CA TRP A 256 9.28 -20.50 16.03
C TRP A 256 8.16 -20.56 17.09
N ILE A 257 6.89 -20.53 16.66
CA ILE A 257 5.72 -20.68 17.56
C ILE A 257 5.67 -22.09 18.14
N LEU A 258 5.82 -23.14 17.32
CA LEU A 258 5.75 -24.54 17.77
C LEU A 258 6.88 -24.91 18.75
N THR A 259 8.07 -24.31 18.59
CA THR A 259 9.18 -24.48 19.54
C THR A 259 8.87 -23.87 20.92
N ARG A 260 8.02 -22.84 20.96
CA ARG A 260 7.59 -22.13 22.18
C ARG A 260 6.31 -22.69 22.79
N SER A 261 5.37 -23.18 21.97
CA SER A 261 4.04 -23.63 22.42
C SER A 261 4.11 -24.71 23.49
N ASN A 262 5.05 -25.64 23.39
CA ASN A 262 5.23 -26.70 24.39
C ASN A 262 5.58 -26.17 25.79
N LYS A 263 6.18 -24.97 25.91
CA LYS A 263 6.48 -24.30 27.19
C LYS A 263 5.32 -23.42 27.68
N LEU A 264 4.64 -22.73 26.75
CA LEU A 264 3.62 -21.72 27.06
C LEU A 264 2.21 -22.30 27.22
N PHE A 265 1.88 -23.32 26.42
CA PHE A 265 0.54 -23.87 26.24
C PHE A 265 0.49 -25.39 26.41
N GLY A 266 1.63 -26.03 26.71
CA GLY A 266 1.77 -27.49 26.73
C GLY A 266 1.45 -28.12 25.38
N SER A 267 0.86 -29.32 25.40
CA SER A 267 0.48 -30.10 24.20
C SER A 267 -0.77 -29.56 23.47
N TYR A 268 -1.11 -28.28 23.61
CA TYR A 268 -2.33 -27.70 23.03
C TYR A 268 -2.23 -27.53 21.50
N PRO A 269 -3.17 -28.07 20.70
CA PRO A 269 -3.08 -28.01 19.24
C PRO A 269 -3.36 -26.62 18.69
N LEU A 270 -2.35 -25.95 18.13
CA LEU A 270 -2.46 -24.61 17.54
C LEU A 270 -2.89 -24.64 16.06
N LEU A 271 -3.84 -23.78 15.68
CA LEU A 271 -4.28 -23.61 14.29
C LEU A 271 -3.39 -22.58 13.56
N LEU A 272 -2.24 -23.01 13.06
CA LEU A 272 -1.24 -22.14 12.42
C LEU A 272 -1.31 -22.23 10.88
N SER A 273 -2.30 -21.56 10.30
CA SER A 273 -2.44 -21.38 8.85
C SER A 273 -1.65 -20.16 8.34
N PRO A 274 -1.35 -20.05 7.03
CA PRO A 274 -0.76 -18.84 6.41
C PRO A 274 -1.40 -17.52 6.84
N TYR A 275 -2.74 -17.52 6.92
CA TYR A 275 -3.54 -16.38 7.39
C TYR A 275 -3.27 -16.08 8.87
N VAL A 276 -3.35 -17.08 9.76
CA VAL A 276 -3.12 -16.89 11.21
C VAL A 276 -1.69 -16.40 11.48
N LEU A 277 -0.70 -16.97 10.80
CA LEU A 277 0.71 -16.60 10.93
C LEU A 277 0.95 -15.15 10.52
N THR A 278 0.37 -14.73 9.39
CA THR A 278 0.46 -13.35 8.89
C THR A 278 -0.26 -12.38 9.83
N CYS A 279 -1.51 -12.67 10.21
CA CYS A 279 -2.31 -11.83 11.11
C CYS A 279 -1.66 -11.67 12.49
N ALA A 280 -1.16 -12.76 13.09
CA ALA A 280 -0.49 -12.73 14.38
C ALA A 280 0.80 -11.90 14.35
N PHE A 281 1.59 -12.03 13.28
CA PHE A 281 2.82 -11.26 13.10
C PHE A 281 2.53 -9.76 12.90
N VAL A 282 1.57 -9.41 12.05
CA VAL A 282 1.15 -8.02 11.79
C VAL A 282 0.53 -7.39 13.03
N TRP A 283 -0.30 -8.11 13.80
CA TRP A 283 -0.88 -7.62 15.06
C TRP A 283 0.20 -7.22 16.05
N VAL A 284 1.18 -8.11 16.30
CA VAL A 284 2.30 -7.83 17.20
C VAL A 284 3.16 -6.66 16.71
N CYS A 285 3.43 -6.58 15.40
CA CYS A 285 4.16 -5.44 14.83
C CYS A 285 3.41 -4.11 14.98
N LEU A 286 2.08 -4.08 14.80
CA LEU A 286 1.26 -2.88 14.99
C LEU A 286 1.23 -2.43 16.47
N ILE A 287 1.00 -3.35 17.40
CA ILE A 287 0.94 -3.05 18.84
C ILE A 287 2.31 -2.57 19.38
N LYS A 288 3.42 -3.11 18.86
CA LYS A 288 4.78 -2.61 19.13
C LYS A 288 5.03 -1.24 18.47
N ALA A 289 4.58 -1.02 17.23
CA ALA A 289 4.74 0.24 16.49
C ALA A 289 3.91 1.41 17.06
N GLN A 290 2.87 1.15 17.83
CA GLN A 290 2.09 2.18 18.53
C GLN A 290 2.90 2.92 19.61
N GLY A 291 4.02 2.36 20.09
CA GLY A 291 4.91 3.02 21.06
C GLY A 291 4.38 3.03 22.50
N THR A 292 5.26 3.32 23.47
CA THR A 292 4.90 3.30 24.90
C THR A 292 4.17 4.56 25.35
N ASP A 293 3.00 4.83 24.77
CA ASP A 293 1.99 5.69 25.37
C ASP A 293 1.44 4.99 26.63
N ILE A 294 2.20 5.15 27.72
CA ILE A 294 1.85 4.72 29.06
C ILE A 294 1.29 5.96 29.78
N GLY A 295 0.01 6.22 29.56
CA GLY A 295 -0.78 6.83 30.63
C GLY A 295 -0.73 5.92 31.85
N ASN A 296 -0.81 6.48 33.06
CA ASN A 296 -0.68 5.73 34.33
C ASN A 296 -1.93 4.87 34.65
N ALA A 297 -2.36 4.04 33.69
CA ALA A 297 -3.37 3.01 33.89
C ALA A 297 -2.83 1.94 34.85
N ARG A 298 -3.62 1.59 35.87
CA ARG A 298 -3.25 0.56 36.86
C ARG A 298 -3.50 -0.87 36.36
N GLU A 299 -4.13 -1.01 35.20
CA GLU A 299 -4.53 -2.26 34.58
C GLU A 299 -4.06 -2.25 33.12
N ASP A 300 -3.65 -3.41 32.61
CA ASP A 300 -3.24 -3.57 31.21
C ASP A 300 -4.46 -3.91 30.35
N PRO A 301 -4.91 -3.03 29.43
CA PRO A 301 -6.14 -3.23 28.69
C PRO A 301 -6.05 -4.41 27.72
N LEU A 302 -7.20 -4.99 27.42
CA LEU A 302 -7.34 -5.92 26.30
C LEU A 302 -7.24 -5.15 24.98
N HIS A 303 -6.39 -5.65 24.09
CA HIS A 303 -6.36 -5.24 22.69
C HIS A 303 -7.10 -6.29 21.87
N TYR A 304 -7.89 -5.84 20.90
CA TYR A 304 -8.68 -6.72 20.06
C TYR A 304 -8.15 -6.81 18.63
N PHE A 305 -8.30 -8.00 18.04
CA PHE A 305 -8.05 -8.29 16.63
C PHE A 305 -9.34 -8.81 15.98
N GLY A 306 -9.96 -7.97 15.15
CA GLY A 306 -11.19 -8.27 14.42
C GLY A 306 -10.89 -8.77 13.00
N PHE A 307 -11.61 -9.80 12.54
CA PHE A 307 -11.48 -10.34 11.19
C PHE A 307 -12.81 -10.90 10.65
N ILE A 308 -12.85 -11.17 9.35
CA ILE A 308 -14.06 -11.65 8.64
C ILE A 308 -13.85 -13.11 8.21
N ALA A 309 -14.86 -13.96 8.41
CA ALA A 309 -14.82 -15.38 8.06
C ALA A 309 -15.98 -15.77 7.12
N GLY A 310 -15.67 -16.38 5.97
CA GLY A 310 -16.69 -16.87 5.03
C GLY A 310 -17.59 -17.94 5.62
N GLY A 311 -18.91 -17.76 5.52
CA GLY A 311 -19.94 -18.60 6.13
C GLY A 311 -20.40 -19.80 5.28
N ILE A 312 -20.31 -19.72 3.94
CA ILE A 312 -20.85 -20.76 3.03
C ILE A 312 -20.34 -22.18 3.33
N THR A 313 -19.08 -22.34 3.78
CA THR A 313 -18.50 -23.65 4.12
C THR A 313 -18.51 -23.95 5.63
N ARG A 314 -19.39 -23.29 6.38
CA ARG A 314 -19.46 -23.33 7.85
C ARG A 314 -20.88 -23.31 8.43
N LEU A 315 -21.88 -22.97 7.63
CA LEU A 315 -23.29 -23.10 8.01
C LEU A 315 -23.68 -24.58 8.03
N ASP A 316 -24.53 -24.96 8.98
CA ASP A 316 -25.07 -26.33 9.12
C ASP A 316 -26.06 -26.71 8.00
N PHE A 317 -26.31 -25.79 7.06
CA PHE A 317 -27.16 -25.97 5.88
C PHE A 317 -26.44 -25.50 4.61
N PRO A 318 -26.64 -26.18 3.46
CA PRO A 318 -25.91 -25.87 2.23
C PRO A 318 -26.38 -24.54 1.61
N VAL A 319 -25.45 -23.63 1.36
CA VAL A 319 -25.69 -22.38 0.61
C VAL A 319 -24.96 -22.47 -0.74
N PRO A 320 -25.61 -22.14 -1.88
CA PRO A 320 -24.95 -22.15 -3.18
C PRO A 320 -23.73 -21.23 -3.22
N THR A 321 -22.62 -21.67 -3.82
CA THR A 321 -21.42 -20.82 -3.99
C THR A 321 -21.70 -19.57 -4.85
N THR A 322 -22.77 -19.61 -5.64
CA THR A 322 -23.32 -18.54 -6.47
C THR A 322 -24.23 -17.56 -5.71
N TYR A 323 -24.54 -17.80 -4.43
CA TYR A 323 -25.45 -16.99 -3.61
C TYR A 323 -25.06 -15.51 -3.59
N PHE A 324 -26.02 -14.62 -3.83
CA PHE A 324 -25.81 -13.18 -3.92
C PHE A 324 -25.96 -12.47 -2.57
N GLY A 325 -24.97 -11.66 -2.20
CA GLY A 325 -24.97 -10.83 -1.00
C GLY A 325 -24.06 -11.38 0.09
N ASN A 326 -24.23 -10.94 1.33
CA ASN A 326 -23.33 -11.32 2.42
C ASN A 326 -23.60 -12.73 2.94
N CYS A 327 -22.54 -13.53 3.06
CA CYS A 327 -22.54 -14.78 3.83
C CYS A 327 -21.20 -14.90 4.58
N VAL A 328 -21.02 -14.01 5.57
CA VAL A 328 -19.76 -13.81 6.31
C VAL A 328 -20.04 -13.51 7.79
N SER A 329 -19.28 -14.12 8.68
CA SER A 329 -19.34 -13.88 10.14
C SER A 329 -18.13 -13.08 10.61
N PHE A 330 -18.29 -12.37 11.72
CA PHE A 330 -17.21 -11.61 12.37
C PHE A 330 -16.51 -12.47 13.43
N GLY A 331 -15.18 -12.43 13.44
CA GLY A 331 -14.34 -13.04 14.46
C GLY A 331 -13.59 -11.98 15.25
N ARG A 332 -13.52 -12.15 16.57
CA ARG A 332 -12.77 -11.29 17.48
C ARG A 332 -11.82 -12.13 18.33
N SER A 333 -10.56 -11.71 18.39
CA SER A 333 -9.56 -12.23 19.33
C SER A 333 -9.17 -11.14 20.31
N ALA A 334 -8.77 -11.54 21.53
CA ALA A 334 -8.32 -10.62 22.58
C ALA A 334 -7.00 -11.11 23.18
N ALA A 335 -6.10 -10.19 23.51
CA ALA A 335 -4.88 -10.44 24.29
C ALA A 335 -4.44 -9.14 24.99
N LYS A 336 -3.65 -9.25 26.06
CA LYS A 336 -3.15 -8.05 26.77
C LYS A 336 -1.96 -7.42 26.05
N ARG A 337 -1.70 -6.14 26.33
CA ARG A 337 -0.58 -5.42 25.71
C ARG A 337 0.77 -6.02 26.11
N ASN A 338 0.95 -6.38 27.39
CA ASN A 338 2.20 -6.96 27.89
C ASN A 338 2.48 -8.35 27.28
N GLU A 339 1.44 -9.17 27.10
CA GLU A 339 1.48 -10.47 26.42
C GLU A 339 1.89 -10.30 24.94
N LEU A 340 1.29 -9.35 24.21
CA LEU A 340 1.57 -9.08 22.79
C LEU A 340 2.92 -8.41 22.53
N THR A 341 3.41 -7.58 23.45
CA THR A 341 4.70 -6.85 23.32
C THR A 341 5.90 -7.64 23.84
N GLY A 342 5.69 -8.64 24.69
CA GLY A 342 6.73 -9.55 25.20
C GLY A 342 7.38 -10.44 24.14
N GLU A 343 8.40 -11.21 24.55
CA GLU A 343 9.19 -12.05 23.63
C GLU A 343 8.32 -13.06 22.86
N ASP A 344 7.33 -13.65 23.54
CA ASP A 344 6.48 -14.71 23.02
C ASP A 344 5.18 -14.20 22.37
N GLY A 345 5.01 -12.89 22.20
CA GLY A 345 3.74 -12.28 21.78
C GLY A 345 3.15 -12.80 20.45
N ILE A 346 4.00 -13.21 19.50
CA ILE A 346 3.55 -13.82 18.23
C ILE A 346 2.88 -15.19 18.49
N ALA A 347 3.35 -15.95 19.48
CA ALA A 347 2.73 -17.22 19.87
C ALA A 347 1.39 -17.01 20.59
N VAL A 348 1.29 -15.96 21.43
CA VAL A 348 0.01 -15.56 22.06
C VAL A 348 -1.00 -15.12 21.01
N ALA A 349 -0.62 -14.21 20.11
CA ALA A 349 -1.45 -13.74 19.00
C ALA A 349 -1.89 -14.89 18.07
N GLY A 350 -0.96 -15.78 17.72
CA GLY A 350 -1.24 -16.96 16.88
C GLY A 350 -2.20 -17.95 17.54
N LYS A 351 -2.11 -18.13 18.87
CA LYS A 351 -3.09 -18.90 19.64
C LYS A 351 -4.45 -18.21 19.66
N ALA A 352 -4.51 -16.92 20.03
CA ALA A 352 -5.77 -16.19 20.17
C ALA A 352 -6.57 -16.14 18.85
N ILE A 353 -5.91 -15.86 17.72
CA ILE A 353 -6.54 -15.87 16.39
C ILE A 353 -6.89 -17.30 15.95
N GLY A 354 -6.00 -18.26 16.17
CA GLY A 354 -6.25 -19.67 15.85
C GLY A 354 -7.47 -20.23 16.58
N ASP A 355 -7.64 -19.90 17.86
CA ASP A 355 -8.74 -20.38 18.70
C ASP A 355 -10.07 -19.69 18.38
N ALA A 356 -10.06 -18.38 18.05
CA ALA A 356 -11.23 -17.69 17.53
C ALA A 356 -11.72 -18.30 16.20
N ILE A 357 -10.80 -18.70 15.31
CA ILE A 357 -11.15 -19.38 14.05
C ILE A 357 -11.70 -20.80 14.31
N LYS A 358 -11.20 -21.55 15.31
CA LYS A 358 -11.81 -22.83 15.71
C LYS A 358 -13.25 -22.63 16.16
N LYS A 359 -13.50 -21.68 17.06
CA LYS A 359 -14.86 -21.36 17.55
C LYS A 359 -15.82 -21.03 16.40
N LEU A 360 -15.38 -20.26 15.41
CA LEU A 360 -16.17 -19.97 14.20
C LEU A 360 -16.36 -21.16 13.24
N ASN A 361 -15.48 -22.17 13.27
CA ASN A 361 -15.69 -23.42 12.55
C ASN A 361 -16.65 -24.36 13.28
N GLU A 362 -16.75 -24.26 14.61
CA GLU A 362 -17.67 -25.03 15.45
C GLU A 362 -19.07 -24.43 15.53
N ARG A 363 -19.17 -23.08 15.55
CA ARG A 363 -20.43 -22.32 15.59
C ARG A 363 -20.28 -20.99 14.85
N VAL A 364 -20.57 -20.99 13.56
CA VAL A 364 -20.37 -19.80 12.69
C VAL A 364 -21.30 -18.62 13.03
N LEU A 365 -22.44 -18.89 13.68
CA LEU A 365 -23.37 -17.89 14.22
C LEU A 365 -23.29 -17.76 15.76
N GLY A 366 -22.22 -18.26 16.37
CA GLY A 366 -22.00 -18.10 17.82
C GLY A 366 -21.81 -16.63 18.19
N ASP A 367 -22.54 -16.17 19.20
CA ASP A 367 -22.56 -14.80 19.72
C ASP A 367 -22.95 -13.72 18.69
N ALA A 368 -23.62 -14.11 17.59
CA ALA A 368 -23.93 -13.23 16.46
C ALA A 368 -24.87 -12.07 16.80
N GLU A 369 -25.69 -12.23 17.84
CA GLU A 369 -26.52 -11.18 18.43
C GLU A 369 -25.70 -9.98 18.94
N ASN A 370 -24.41 -10.20 19.25
CA ASN A 370 -23.49 -9.17 19.76
C ASN A 370 -22.65 -8.53 18.65
N TRP A 371 -22.76 -8.92 17.37
CA TRP A 371 -21.87 -8.43 16.30
C TRP A 371 -21.81 -6.90 16.18
N ILE A 372 -22.92 -6.20 16.39
CA ILE A 372 -22.95 -4.72 16.32
C ILE A 372 -22.26 -4.09 17.55
N SER A 373 -22.43 -4.63 18.75
CA SER A 373 -21.74 -4.15 19.97
C SER A 373 -20.26 -4.49 19.98
N ASP A 374 -19.88 -5.70 19.55
CA ASP A 374 -18.49 -6.12 19.37
C ASP A 374 -17.75 -5.25 18.35
N TRP A 375 -18.45 -4.82 17.29
CA TRP A 375 -17.95 -3.87 16.32
C TRP A 375 -17.72 -2.48 16.94
N GLN A 376 -18.65 -1.99 17.77
CA GLN A 376 -18.44 -0.73 18.49
C GLN A 376 -17.25 -0.79 19.46
N GLU A 377 -17.04 -1.92 20.15
CA GLU A 377 -15.87 -2.12 21.02
C GLU A 377 -14.56 -2.18 20.20
N LEU A 378 -14.57 -2.87 19.04
CA LEU A 378 -13.44 -2.92 18.11
C LEU A 378 -13.05 -1.52 17.59
N PHE A 379 -14.01 -0.70 17.16
CA PHE A 379 -13.73 0.63 16.63
C PHE A 379 -13.60 1.73 17.70
N GLY A 380 -13.89 1.42 18.98
CA GLY A 380 -13.82 2.36 20.10
C GLY A 380 -12.41 2.69 20.64
N SER A 381 -11.35 2.05 20.12
CA SER A 381 -9.96 2.30 20.54
C SER A 381 -9.00 2.28 19.36
N GLU A 382 -8.11 3.28 19.27
CA GLU A 382 -7.07 3.35 18.22
C GLU A 382 -6.07 2.19 18.25
N HIS A 383 -6.07 1.40 19.33
CA HIS A 383 -5.12 0.32 19.54
C HIS A 383 -5.64 -1.06 19.10
N ASN A 384 -6.91 -1.16 18.71
CA ASN A 384 -7.48 -2.36 18.13
C ASN A 384 -7.09 -2.47 16.65
N VAL A 385 -7.06 -3.69 16.13
CA VAL A 385 -6.72 -3.97 14.73
C VAL A 385 -7.89 -4.70 14.08
N THR A 386 -8.29 -4.27 12.88
CA THR A 386 -9.32 -4.94 12.08
C THR A 386 -8.75 -5.36 10.73
N VAL A 387 -9.21 -6.49 10.19
CA VAL A 387 -8.77 -7.03 8.89
C VAL A 387 -9.91 -6.98 7.88
N THR A 388 -9.60 -6.42 6.71
CA THR A 388 -10.43 -6.47 5.50
C THR A 388 -9.72 -7.25 4.38
N GLY A 389 -10.49 -7.70 3.38
CA GLY A 389 -10.00 -8.57 2.31
C GLY A 389 -9.77 -10.02 2.76
N SER A 390 -9.32 -10.86 1.82
CA SER A 390 -8.93 -12.25 2.07
C SER A 390 -8.06 -12.79 0.92
N PRO A 391 -6.96 -13.51 1.20
CA PRO A 391 -6.13 -14.15 0.18
C PRO A 391 -6.77 -15.38 -0.47
N LYS A 392 -8.09 -15.59 -0.32
CA LYS A 392 -8.89 -16.62 -1.02
C LYS A 392 -9.92 -16.03 -2.00
N LEU A 393 -9.73 -14.77 -2.39
CA LEU A 393 -10.55 -14.09 -3.41
C LEU A 393 -9.83 -14.02 -4.76
N ASP A 394 -8.52 -14.27 -4.77
CA ASP A 394 -7.72 -14.42 -6.00
C ASP A 394 -7.90 -13.19 -6.92
N LEU A 395 -7.96 -11.99 -6.33
CA LEU A 395 -8.38 -10.75 -7.01
C LEU A 395 -7.43 -10.36 -8.16
N TYR A 396 -6.17 -10.80 -8.10
CA TYR A 396 -5.21 -10.64 -9.18
C TYR A 396 -5.53 -11.49 -10.44
N GLU A 397 -6.49 -12.42 -10.38
CA GLU A 397 -7.00 -13.14 -11.57
C GLU A 397 -8.09 -12.35 -12.34
N LEU A 398 -8.26 -11.06 -12.05
CA LEU A 398 -9.14 -10.18 -12.81
C LEU A 398 -8.45 -9.70 -14.09
N ASP A 399 -8.68 -10.39 -15.20
CA ASP A 399 -8.09 -10.07 -16.51
C ASP A 399 -9.15 -9.76 -17.58
N PHE A 400 -9.22 -8.49 -18.00
CA PHE A 400 -10.05 -7.98 -19.10
C PHE A 400 -9.48 -8.28 -20.50
N GLY A 401 -8.39 -9.05 -20.60
CA GLY A 401 -7.64 -9.27 -21.85
C GLY A 401 -6.52 -8.25 -22.05
N TRP A 402 -6.13 -7.52 -21.00
CA TRP A 402 -4.94 -6.66 -20.96
C TRP A 402 -3.86 -7.22 -20.02
N GLY A 403 -4.14 -8.35 -19.36
CA GLY A 403 -3.31 -8.95 -18.32
C GLY A 403 -3.87 -8.76 -16.90
N ARG A 404 -3.36 -9.56 -15.98
CA ARG A 404 -3.61 -9.46 -14.52
C ARG A 404 -3.26 -8.05 -14.01
N PRO A 405 -3.92 -7.52 -12.97
CA PRO A 405 -3.57 -6.22 -12.39
C PRO A 405 -2.10 -6.19 -11.97
N ARG A 406 -1.42 -5.07 -12.18
CA ARG A 406 -0.07 -4.79 -11.65
C ARG A 406 -0.11 -4.60 -10.14
N LYS A 407 -1.15 -3.93 -9.63
CA LYS A 407 -1.33 -3.68 -8.20
C LYS A 407 -2.81 -3.56 -7.84
N ILE A 408 -3.18 -4.08 -6.67
CA ILE A 408 -4.48 -3.85 -6.04
C ILE A 408 -4.26 -3.08 -4.74
N GLU A 409 -5.10 -2.08 -4.47
CA GLU A 409 -5.04 -1.26 -3.25
C GLU A 409 -6.44 -1.01 -2.71
N GLU A 410 -6.70 -1.38 -1.46
CA GLU A 410 -7.91 -0.97 -0.73
C GLU A 410 -7.66 0.39 -0.07
N ILE A 411 -8.51 1.38 -0.34
CA ILE A 411 -8.36 2.76 0.15
C ILE A 411 -9.25 3.04 1.37
N SER A 412 -10.32 2.27 1.59
CA SER A 412 -11.19 2.44 2.77
C SER A 412 -10.47 2.17 4.10
N ILE A 413 -9.29 1.51 4.07
CA ILE A 413 -8.41 1.34 5.22
C ILE A 413 -7.85 2.68 5.74
N ASP A 414 -7.69 3.69 4.88
CA ASP A 414 -6.99 4.93 5.21
C ASP A 414 -7.73 5.72 6.30
N GLY A 415 -9.07 5.70 6.29
CA GLY A 415 -9.93 6.28 7.33
C GLY A 415 -10.32 5.31 8.45
N THR A 416 -10.44 4.00 8.16
CA THR A 416 -10.87 2.98 9.15
C THR A 416 -9.73 2.38 9.97
N ARG A 417 -8.47 2.65 9.59
CA ARG A 417 -7.23 2.10 10.19
C ARG A 417 -7.13 0.56 10.16
N ALA A 418 -7.87 -0.06 9.24
CA ALA A 418 -7.85 -1.50 9.02
C ALA A 418 -6.56 -1.97 8.31
N VAL A 419 -6.33 -3.27 8.33
CA VAL A 419 -5.32 -3.98 7.54
C VAL A 419 -6.00 -4.63 6.34
N SER A 420 -5.53 -4.38 5.11
CA SER A 420 -6.02 -5.12 3.94
C SER A 420 -5.14 -6.34 3.65
N LEU A 421 -5.77 -7.49 3.42
CA LEU A 421 -5.07 -8.74 3.07
C LEU A 421 -5.53 -9.26 1.70
N THR A 422 -4.57 -9.44 0.79
CA THR A 422 -4.77 -10.05 -0.54
C THR A 422 -3.71 -11.14 -0.75
N GLU A 423 -3.94 -12.10 -1.63
CA GLU A 423 -2.86 -12.97 -2.10
C GLU A 423 -1.80 -12.13 -2.83
N SER A 424 -0.52 -12.45 -2.70
CA SER A 424 0.51 -11.71 -3.42
C SER A 424 0.54 -12.04 -4.91
N ARG A 425 0.63 -11.01 -5.74
CA ARG A 425 0.71 -11.14 -7.20
C ARG A 425 1.94 -11.93 -7.67
N ASP A 426 3.06 -11.71 -6.99
CA ASP A 426 4.42 -12.05 -7.45
C ASP A 426 5.11 -13.12 -6.59
N VAL A 427 4.54 -13.45 -5.41
CA VAL A 427 5.08 -14.45 -4.48
C VAL A 427 4.04 -15.54 -4.24
N GLU A 428 4.28 -16.75 -4.75
CA GLU A 428 3.28 -17.84 -4.79
C GLU A 428 2.78 -18.25 -3.39
N GLY A 429 1.48 -18.03 -3.10
CA GLY A 429 0.89 -18.22 -1.78
C GLY A 429 1.52 -17.37 -0.67
N GLY A 430 2.21 -16.28 -1.03
CA GLY A 430 2.49 -15.18 -0.14
C GLY A 430 1.25 -14.30 0.05
N ILE A 431 1.25 -13.48 1.09
CA ILE A 431 0.14 -12.57 1.42
C ILE A 431 0.66 -11.13 1.37
N GLU A 432 -0.04 -10.30 0.58
CA GLU A 432 0.13 -8.84 0.57
C GLU A 432 -0.68 -8.22 1.71
N VAL A 433 0.00 -7.42 2.53
CA VAL A 433 -0.50 -6.73 3.72
C VAL A 433 -0.46 -5.23 3.44
N GLY A 434 -1.61 -4.64 3.12
CA GLY A 434 -1.75 -3.19 2.95
C GLY A 434 -2.04 -2.51 4.29
N LEU A 435 -1.32 -1.42 4.56
CA LEU A 435 -1.43 -0.62 5.77
C LEU A 435 -1.43 0.88 5.45
N ALA A 436 -2.21 1.65 6.21
CA ALA A 436 -2.17 3.11 6.23
C ALA A 436 -1.95 3.59 7.68
N LEU A 437 -0.87 4.33 7.90
CA LEU A 437 -0.42 4.79 9.23
C LEU A 437 0.17 6.20 9.10
N SER A 438 0.27 6.96 10.19
CA SER A 438 1.09 8.18 10.17
C SER A 438 2.56 7.83 9.91
N ARG A 439 3.32 8.73 9.27
CA ARG A 439 4.70 8.45 8.81
C ARG A 439 5.59 7.82 9.90
N ALA A 440 5.57 8.38 11.11
CA ALA A 440 6.33 7.86 12.24
C ALA A 440 5.91 6.43 12.66
N LYS A 441 4.60 6.11 12.63
CA LYS A 441 4.09 4.76 12.91
C LYS A 441 4.42 3.79 11.75
N MET A 442 4.43 4.27 10.50
CA MET A 442 4.85 3.49 9.33
C MET A 442 6.34 3.15 9.35
N ASP A 443 7.21 4.10 9.71
CA ASP A 443 8.65 3.87 9.86
C ASP A 443 8.95 2.87 10.99
N ALA A 444 8.28 3.02 12.14
CA ALA A 444 8.39 2.09 13.27
C ALA A 444 7.91 0.67 12.89
N PHE A 445 6.76 0.55 12.22
CA PHE A 445 6.26 -0.73 11.72
C PHE A 445 7.21 -1.36 10.70
N THR A 446 7.69 -0.58 9.73
CA THR A 446 8.65 -1.05 8.70
C THR A 446 9.92 -1.60 9.32
N CYS A 447 10.43 -0.93 10.36
CA CYS A 447 11.56 -1.40 11.15
C CYS A 447 11.25 -2.75 11.81
N LEU A 448 10.18 -2.85 12.60
CA LEU A 448 9.78 -4.08 13.31
C LEU A 448 9.53 -5.26 12.38
N PHE A 449 8.76 -5.05 11.30
CA PHE A 449 8.44 -6.05 10.28
C PHE A 449 9.72 -6.59 9.64
N THR A 450 10.68 -5.70 9.32
CA THR A 450 11.97 -6.10 8.74
C THR A 450 12.87 -6.79 9.77
N GLU A 451 12.97 -6.28 11.00
CA GLU A 451 13.87 -6.82 12.02
C GLU A 451 13.44 -8.21 12.53
N GLU A 452 12.14 -8.46 12.70
CA GLU A 452 11.65 -9.75 13.19
C GLU A 452 11.64 -10.84 12.09
N LEU A 453 11.33 -10.49 10.82
CA LEU A 453 11.48 -11.42 9.70
C LEU A 453 12.96 -11.67 9.31
N GLN A 454 13.81 -10.64 9.36
CA GLN A 454 15.22 -10.73 9.00
C GLN A 454 16.15 -10.91 10.22
N ARG A 455 15.75 -11.72 11.21
CA ARG A 455 16.67 -12.27 12.24
C ARG A 455 17.65 -13.30 11.66
N CYS A 456 18.38 -12.89 10.62
CA CYS A 456 19.52 -13.59 10.04
C CYS A 456 20.82 -13.06 10.64
N GLY A 457 21.89 -13.87 10.59
CA GLY A 457 23.21 -13.48 11.11
C GLY A 457 23.77 -12.19 10.50
N LYS A 458 23.37 -11.84 9.27
CA LYS A 458 23.76 -10.59 8.58
C LYS A 458 23.15 -9.36 9.26
N SER A 459 21.88 -9.38 9.63
CA SER A 459 21.21 -8.28 10.35
C SER A 459 21.75 -8.14 11.77
N CYS A 460 21.88 -9.25 12.49
CA CYS A 460 22.46 -9.27 13.83
C CYS A 460 23.90 -8.72 13.85
N ARG A 461 24.75 -9.17 12.90
CA ARG A 461 26.10 -8.63 12.71
C ARG A 461 26.08 -7.14 12.37
N LEU A 462 25.20 -6.69 11.48
CA LEU A 462 25.11 -5.27 11.11
C LEU A 462 24.73 -4.40 12.33
N ARG A 463 23.75 -4.84 13.13
CA ARG A 463 23.31 -4.12 14.34
C ARG A 463 24.35 -4.16 15.46
N TRP A 464 25.09 -5.27 15.59
CA TRP A 464 26.27 -5.35 16.46
C TRP A 464 27.35 -4.35 16.03
N THR A 465 27.80 -4.42 14.78
CA THR A 465 28.87 -3.58 14.22
C THR A 465 28.55 -2.08 14.23
N ASN A 466 27.28 -1.68 14.10
CA ASN A 466 26.89 -0.27 13.99
C ASN A 466 26.32 0.36 15.28
N TYR A 467 25.74 -0.42 16.21
CA TYR A 467 24.97 0.14 17.32
C TYR A 467 25.23 -0.50 18.69
N LEU A 468 25.54 -1.80 18.76
CA LEU A 468 25.61 -2.55 20.03
C LEU A 468 27.03 -2.87 20.51
N ARG A 469 28.06 -2.74 19.66
CA ARG A 469 29.47 -2.92 20.06
C ARG A 469 29.81 -1.96 21.24
N PRO A 470 30.35 -2.46 22.38
CA PRO A 470 30.55 -1.64 23.58
C PRO A 470 31.51 -0.45 23.43
N ASP A 471 32.38 -0.50 22.44
CA ASP A 471 33.42 0.49 22.15
C ASP A 471 32.99 1.61 21.17
N ILE A 472 31.74 1.60 20.71
CA ILE A 472 31.18 2.67 19.86
C ILE A 472 30.86 3.91 20.70
N ARG A 473 31.48 5.05 20.36
CA ARG A 473 31.38 6.32 21.09
C ARG A 473 30.15 7.10 20.64
N ARG A 474 29.04 6.91 21.34
CA ARG A 474 27.77 7.61 21.09
C ARG A 474 27.87 9.08 21.50
N GLY A 475 27.80 10.00 20.53
CA GLY A 475 27.87 11.45 20.76
C GLY A 475 28.13 12.25 19.49
N ARG A 476 28.13 13.58 19.59
CA ARG A 476 28.55 14.48 18.49
C ARG A 476 30.00 14.19 18.08
N PHE A 477 30.34 14.44 16.83
CA PHE A 477 31.75 14.46 16.38
C PHE A 477 32.48 15.66 16.99
N SER A 478 33.73 15.48 17.38
CA SER A 478 34.62 16.58 17.78
C SER A 478 35.18 17.30 16.54
N PHE A 479 35.83 18.45 16.74
CA PHE A 479 36.43 19.21 15.65
C PHE A 479 37.60 18.44 15.01
N GLU A 480 38.39 17.76 15.83
CA GLU A 480 39.53 16.94 15.43
C GLU A 480 39.09 15.69 14.66
N GLU A 481 37.97 15.07 15.08
CA GLU A 481 37.34 13.98 14.32
C GLU A 481 36.80 14.49 12.97
N GLU A 482 36.15 15.67 12.92
CA GLU A 482 35.63 16.25 11.68
C GLU A 482 36.76 16.63 10.69
N GLU A 483 37.84 17.26 11.17
CA GLU A 483 39.01 17.56 10.36
C GLU A 483 39.66 16.29 9.82
N THR A 484 39.80 15.26 10.66
CA THR A 484 40.30 13.94 10.27
C THR A 484 39.42 13.30 9.19
N ILE A 485 38.09 13.41 9.27
CA ILE A 485 37.18 12.94 8.21
C ILE A 485 37.41 13.70 6.90
N ILE A 486 37.59 15.02 6.94
CA ILE A 486 37.86 15.87 5.76
C ILE A 486 39.18 15.48 5.09
N GLN A 487 40.28 15.43 5.87
CA GLN A 487 41.60 15.05 5.37
C GLN A 487 41.64 13.61 4.82
N LEU A 488 40.96 12.66 5.46
CA LEU A 488 40.93 11.28 4.98
C LEU A 488 40.01 11.12 3.76
N HIS A 489 38.92 11.89 3.65
CA HIS A 489 38.09 11.88 2.43
C HIS A 489 38.83 12.48 1.23
N SER A 490 39.61 13.55 1.38
CA SER A 490 40.35 14.12 0.24
C SER A 490 41.39 13.14 -0.34
N ILE A 491 41.93 12.24 0.50
CA ILE A 491 42.90 11.20 0.10
C ILE A 491 42.22 9.90 -0.38
N LEU A 492 41.13 9.47 0.27
CA LEU A 492 40.54 8.14 0.08
C LEU A 492 39.18 8.13 -0.63
N GLY A 493 38.52 9.28 -0.76
CA GLY A 493 37.14 9.41 -1.25
C GLY A 493 36.12 8.69 -0.37
N ASN A 494 35.06 8.16 -0.98
CA ASN A 494 33.93 7.48 -0.30
C ASN A 494 34.29 6.11 0.34
N LYS A 495 35.55 5.84 0.69
CA LYS A 495 36.01 4.56 1.29
C LYS A 495 35.78 4.54 2.81
N TRP A 496 34.51 4.68 3.22
CA TRP A 496 34.10 4.93 4.60
C TRP A 496 34.70 3.97 5.63
N SER A 497 34.77 2.67 5.34
CA SER A 497 35.33 1.65 6.25
C SER A 497 36.84 1.82 6.47
N ALA A 498 37.59 2.37 5.50
CA ALA A 498 39.00 2.70 5.66
C ALA A 498 39.22 4.03 6.42
N ILE A 499 38.25 4.96 6.35
CA ILE A 499 38.25 6.18 7.16
C ILE A 499 37.92 5.85 8.63
N ALA A 500 36.91 5.00 8.87
CA ALA A 500 36.52 4.52 10.19
C ALA A 500 37.66 3.78 10.93
N ALA A 501 38.49 3.04 10.21
CA ALA A 501 39.67 2.37 10.77
C ALA A 501 40.70 3.34 11.41
N ARG A 502 40.60 4.66 11.16
CA ARG A 502 41.44 5.71 11.75
C ARG A 502 40.72 6.58 12.80
N LEU A 503 39.44 6.29 13.09
CA LEU A 503 38.60 7.06 14.01
C LEU A 503 38.06 6.12 15.12
N PRO A 504 38.82 5.91 16.20
CA PRO A 504 38.53 4.86 17.17
C PRO A 504 37.17 5.06 17.86
N GLY A 505 36.31 4.05 17.74
CA GLY A 505 34.95 4.06 18.27
C GLY A 505 33.91 4.78 17.40
N ARG A 506 34.26 5.18 16.16
CA ARG A 506 33.29 5.64 15.15
C ARG A 506 33.06 4.58 14.08
N THR A 507 31.82 4.45 13.63
CA THR A 507 31.45 3.52 12.56
C THR A 507 31.50 4.19 11.19
N ASP A 508 31.69 3.40 10.14
CA ASP A 508 31.70 3.90 8.76
C ASP A 508 30.34 4.43 8.32
N ASN A 509 29.25 3.88 8.85
CA ASN A 509 27.90 4.39 8.70
C ASN A 509 27.71 5.78 9.36
N GLU A 510 28.19 6.00 10.58
CA GLU A 510 28.16 7.32 11.24
C GLU A 510 28.95 8.37 10.45
N ILE A 511 30.18 8.04 10.02
CA ILE A 511 31.05 8.96 9.28
C ILE A 511 30.41 9.35 7.94
N LYS A 512 29.91 8.37 7.17
CA LYS A 512 29.16 8.59 5.93
C LYS A 512 27.93 9.48 6.15
N ASN A 513 27.20 9.28 7.25
CA ASN A 513 26.00 10.07 7.56
C ASN A 513 26.37 11.51 7.97
N TYR A 514 27.41 11.69 8.80
CA TYR A 514 27.91 13.00 9.20
C TYR A 514 28.46 13.79 8.01
N TRP A 515 29.19 13.11 7.11
CA TRP A 515 29.65 13.69 5.85
C TRP A 515 28.50 14.26 5.01
N ASN A 516 27.48 13.45 4.72
CA ASN A 516 26.38 13.87 3.85
C ASN A 516 25.42 14.87 4.51
N THR A 517 25.27 14.84 5.84
CA THR A 517 24.38 15.77 6.55
C THR A 517 25.01 17.11 6.87
N HIS A 518 26.29 17.14 7.27
CA HIS A 518 27.00 18.33 7.76
C HIS A 518 28.12 18.76 6.82
N ILE A 519 29.19 17.97 6.71
CA ILE A 519 30.45 18.39 6.06
C ILE A 519 30.23 18.78 4.59
N ARG A 520 29.54 17.94 3.80
CA ARG A 520 29.22 18.20 2.39
C ARG A 520 28.47 19.53 2.20
N LYS A 521 27.53 19.85 3.11
CA LYS A 521 26.76 21.10 3.07
C LYS A 521 27.60 22.30 3.51
N ARG A 522 28.58 22.11 4.41
CA ARG A 522 29.53 23.16 4.81
C ARG A 522 30.50 23.49 3.69
N LEU A 523 31.13 22.50 3.07
CA LEU A 523 32.07 22.70 1.96
C LEU A 523 31.41 23.44 0.78
N LEU A 524 30.22 23.01 0.36
CA LEU A 524 29.45 23.69 -0.69
C LEU A 524 29.11 25.15 -0.34
N ARG A 525 28.83 25.46 0.94
CA ARG A 525 28.59 26.85 1.40
C ARG A 525 29.87 27.70 1.41
N MET A 526 31.04 27.06 1.55
CA MET A 526 32.36 27.71 1.50
C MET A 526 32.91 27.82 0.07
N GLY A 527 32.11 27.50 -0.96
CA GLY A 527 32.57 27.48 -2.36
C GLY A 527 33.50 26.33 -2.70
N ILE A 528 33.75 25.38 -1.78
CA ILE A 528 34.65 24.25 -1.99
C ILE A 528 33.84 23.08 -2.56
N ASP A 529 34.34 22.43 -3.61
CA ASP A 529 33.72 21.22 -4.12
C ASP A 529 34.01 20.02 -3.20
N PRO A 530 32.99 19.37 -2.60
CA PRO A 530 33.20 18.29 -1.63
C PRO A 530 33.79 17.01 -2.24
N VAL A 531 33.85 16.88 -3.57
CA VAL A 531 34.47 15.71 -4.22
C VAL A 531 35.96 15.95 -4.46
N THR A 532 36.32 17.10 -5.05
CA THR A 532 37.71 17.43 -5.41
C THR A 532 38.50 18.17 -4.31
N HIS A 533 37.82 18.70 -3.29
CA HIS A 533 38.38 19.54 -2.22
C HIS A 533 39.08 20.82 -2.72
N SER A 534 38.85 21.22 -3.97
CA SER A 534 39.32 22.48 -4.53
C SER A 534 38.27 23.59 -4.36
N PRO A 535 38.69 24.86 -4.27
CA PRO A 535 37.76 25.97 -4.41
C PRO A 535 37.16 25.97 -5.82
N ARG A 536 35.83 26.07 -5.93
CA ARG A 536 35.19 26.45 -7.18
C ARG A 536 35.57 27.90 -7.49
N LEU A 537 36.30 28.10 -8.58
CA LEU A 537 36.20 29.37 -9.31
C LEU A 537 34.77 29.44 -9.84
N ASP A 538 33.93 30.23 -9.17
CA ASP A 538 32.55 30.40 -9.59
C ASP A 538 32.52 31.15 -10.92
N LEU A 539 31.66 30.72 -11.85
CA LEU A 539 31.67 31.22 -13.23
C LEU A 539 31.28 32.72 -13.29
N LEU A 540 30.58 33.18 -12.25
CA LEU A 540 30.28 34.58 -11.98
C LEU A 540 31.54 35.43 -11.74
N ASP A 541 32.56 34.90 -11.08
CA ASP A 541 33.77 35.64 -10.70
C ASP A 541 34.83 35.68 -11.83
N LEU A 542 34.68 34.85 -12.87
CA LEU A 542 35.38 35.07 -14.14
C LEU A 542 34.83 36.28 -14.90
N SER A 543 33.54 36.63 -14.72
CA SER A 543 32.91 37.77 -15.40
C SER A 543 33.38 39.13 -14.83
N SER A 544 33.64 39.21 -13.53
CA SER A 544 34.19 40.40 -12.86
C SER A 544 35.63 40.68 -13.33
N ILE A 545 36.44 39.63 -13.47
CA ILE A 545 37.82 39.69 -13.97
C ILE A 545 37.84 40.04 -15.47
N LEU A 546 36.99 39.43 -16.30
CA LEU A 546 36.92 39.77 -17.73
C LEU A 546 36.44 41.21 -17.97
N SER A 547 35.46 41.69 -17.20
CA SER A 547 34.96 43.07 -17.31
C SER A 547 36.01 44.12 -16.94
N SER A 548 36.93 43.79 -16.01
CA SER A 548 38.03 44.69 -15.62
C SER A 548 39.25 44.59 -16.55
N ALA A 549 39.46 43.46 -17.21
CA ALA A 549 40.53 43.29 -18.21
C ALA A 549 40.37 44.18 -19.47
N GLN A 550 39.15 44.64 -19.78
CA GLN A 550 38.87 45.52 -20.93
C GLN A 550 39.55 46.91 -20.87
N GLN A 551 40.15 47.28 -19.74
CA GLN A 551 40.75 48.61 -19.53
C GLN A 551 42.30 48.64 -19.48
N ASN A 552 42.99 47.50 -19.32
CA ASN A 552 44.47 47.48 -19.28
C ASN A 552 45.09 46.12 -19.62
N LEU A 553 45.76 46.03 -20.78
CA LEU A 553 46.46 44.82 -21.25
C LEU A 553 47.67 44.44 -20.37
N SER A 554 48.26 45.42 -19.66
CA SER A 554 49.42 45.27 -18.78
C SER A 554 49.20 44.29 -17.63
N ASN A 555 47.97 44.19 -17.11
CA ASN A 555 47.67 43.31 -15.96
C ASN A 555 47.62 41.82 -16.35
N LEU A 556 47.34 41.48 -17.61
CA LEU A 556 47.24 40.09 -18.06
C LEU A 556 48.60 39.40 -18.12
N LEU A 557 49.66 40.13 -18.49
CA LEU A 557 51.04 39.64 -18.55
C LEU A 557 51.59 39.26 -17.16
N GLY A 558 51.05 39.84 -16.08
CA GLY A 558 51.43 39.51 -14.70
C GLY A 558 50.97 38.14 -14.20
N LEU A 559 50.00 37.49 -14.89
CA LEU A 559 49.40 36.21 -14.48
C LEU A 559 49.94 35.00 -15.24
N GLN A 560 50.99 35.19 -16.05
CA GLN A 560 51.50 34.19 -17.00
C GLN A 560 52.12 32.94 -16.35
N THR A 561 52.27 32.92 -15.02
CA THR A 561 52.74 31.78 -14.20
C THR A 561 51.62 30.98 -13.52
N LEU A 562 50.36 31.42 -13.62
CA LEU A 562 49.21 30.84 -12.89
C LEU A 562 48.05 30.39 -13.79
N ILE A 563 48.13 30.59 -15.11
CA ILE A 563 47.07 30.29 -16.08
C ILE A 563 47.55 29.24 -17.09
N ASN A 564 46.69 28.26 -17.40
CA ASN A 564 46.95 27.25 -18.44
C ASN A 564 47.12 27.94 -19.82
N PRO A 565 48.21 27.68 -20.58
CA PRO A 565 48.45 28.33 -21.87
C PRO A 565 47.32 28.14 -22.89
N GLU A 566 46.56 27.04 -22.85
CA GLU A 566 45.41 26.84 -23.74
C GLU A 566 44.23 27.77 -23.42
N LEU A 567 43.99 28.08 -22.14
CA LEU A 567 43.00 29.09 -21.76
C LEU A 567 43.44 30.51 -22.15
N LEU A 568 44.75 30.80 -22.07
CA LEU A 568 45.31 32.06 -22.56
C LEU A 568 45.13 32.19 -24.09
N ARG A 569 45.35 31.09 -24.84
CA ARG A 569 45.15 31.00 -26.29
C ARG A 569 43.68 31.23 -26.67
N LEU A 570 42.74 30.59 -25.98
CA LEU A 570 41.30 30.79 -26.18
C LEU A 570 40.86 32.24 -25.90
N ALA A 571 41.33 32.85 -24.80
CA ALA A 571 41.03 34.24 -24.48
C ALA A 571 41.59 35.23 -25.52
N THR A 572 42.80 34.96 -26.05
CA THR A 572 43.42 35.76 -27.11
C THR A 572 42.62 35.67 -28.41
N ASN A 573 42.16 34.47 -28.78
CA ASN A 573 41.34 34.26 -29.98
C ASN A 573 39.97 34.99 -29.87
N LEU A 574 39.31 34.92 -28.71
CA LEU A 574 38.04 35.61 -28.46
C LEU A 574 38.15 37.14 -28.56
N LEU A 575 39.29 37.72 -28.14
CA LEU A 575 39.56 39.14 -28.30
C LEU A 575 39.85 39.51 -29.77
N ALA A 576 40.49 38.63 -30.54
CA ALA A 576 40.76 38.83 -31.96
C ALA A 576 39.50 38.77 -32.84
N SER A 577 38.48 37.98 -32.46
CA SER A 577 37.24 37.83 -33.23
C SER A 577 36.32 39.07 -33.27
N ASN A 578 36.59 40.12 -32.50
CA ASN A 578 35.74 41.32 -32.45
C ASN A 578 35.82 42.23 -33.71
N HIS A 579 36.64 41.89 -34.72
CA HIS A 579 36.62 42.56 -36.04
C HIS A 579 35.87 41.79 -37.14
N GLY A 580 34.72 41.20 -36.77
CA GLY A 580 33.52 41.17 -37.62
C GLY A 580 33.35 39.97 -38.56
N GLN A 581 32.50 39.01 -38.14
CA GLN A 581 31.45 38.42 -38.97
C GLN A 581 30.38 37.72 -38.10
N ASN A 582 29.36 37.11 -38.71
CA ASN A 582 28.07 36.80 -38.07
C ASN A 582 28.11 35.69 -36.98
N PRO A 583 27.27 35.76 -35.93
CA PRO A 583 27.32 34.85 -34.79
C PRO A 583 26.65 33.48 -34.98
N ASP A 584 26.00 33.21 -36.12
CA ASP A 584 25.17 32.00 -36.31
C ASP A 584 25.95 30.68 -36.47
N LEU A 585 27.21 30.72 -36.92
CA LEU A 585 28.04 29.52 -37.09
C LEU A 585 28.53 28.94 -35.75
N LEU A 586 28.73 29.79 -34.73
CA LEU A 586 29.32 29.38 -33.45
C LEU A 586 28.37 28.52 -32.61
N LEU A 587 27.06 28.65 -32.80
CA LEU A 587 26.05 27.85 -32.10
C LEU A 587 26.07 26.39 -32.56
N GLN A 588 26.50 26.11 -33.80
CA GLN A 588 26.51 24.78 -34.37
C GLN A 588 27.70 23.94 -33.85
N GLU A 589 28.91 24.49 -33.81
CA GLU A 589 30.08 23.81 -33.23
C GLU A 589 29.94 23.54 -31.72
N LEU A 590 29.28 24.44 -30.99
CA LEU A 590 28.99 24.25 -29.56
C LEU A 590 28.01 23.09 -29.31
N GLN A 591 27.12 22.80 -30.25
CA GLN A 591 26.14 21.72 -30.12
C GLN A 591 26.75 20.34 -30.44
N GLU A 592 27.69 20.24 -31.38
CA GLU A 592 28.42 19.00 -31.67
C GLU A 592 29.37 18.60 -30.53
N ASN A 593 30.05 19.57 -29.90
CA ASN A 593 30.97 19.30 -28.79
C ASN A 593 30.29 18.77 -27.51
N GLN A 594 28.98 18.98 -27.33
CA GLN A 594 28.23 18.36 -26.23
C GLN A 594 27.90 16.87 -26.50
N LEU A 595 27.79 16.45 -27.77
CA LEU A 595 27.55 15.04 -28.08
C LEU A 595 28.76 14.15 -27.75
N CYS A 596 29.97 14.65 -27.97
CA CYS A 596 31.22 13.89 -27.82
C CYS A 596 31.52 13.48 -26.36
N ASN A 597 31.22 14.34 -25.38
CA ASN A 597 31.56 14.09 -23.98
C ASN A 597 30.73 12.98 -23.31
N THR A 598 29.56 12.64 -23.85
CA THR A 598 28.66 11.62 -23.26
C THR A 598 29.12 10.18 -23.50
N GLN A 599 30.08 9.94 -24.40
CA GLN A 599 30.56 8.59 -24.76
C GLN A 599 31.82 8.14 -24.00
N LEU A 600 32.43 9.00 -23.16
CA LEU A 600 33.75 8.76 -22.55
C LEU A 600 33.75 8.35 -21.06
N GLN A 601 32.61 7.91 -20.51
CA GLN A 601 32.50 7.44 -19.11
C GLN A 601 31.96 6.01 -18.94
N ASN A 602 32.07 5.15 -19.96
CA ASN A 602 31.68 3.73 -19.82
C ASN A 602 32.55 2.76 -20.64
N GLN A 603 33.88 2.79 -20.45
CA GLN A 603 34.77 1.67 -20.81
C GLN A 603 35.84 1.43 -19.75
N THR A 604 35.82 0.23 -19.16
CA THR A 604 36.97 -0.44 -18.53
C THR A 604 37.24 -1.74 -19.28
N PRO A 605 38.51 -2.18 -19.42
CA PRO A 605 38.88 -3.17 -20.42
C PRO A 605 38.56 -4.62 -20.00
N LEU A 606 38.16 -5.44 -20.98
CA LEU A 606 38.19 -6.89 -20.91
C LEU A 606 39.36 -7.44 -21.74
N PHE A 607 40.20 -8.27 -21.14
CA PHE A 607 41.18 -9.08 -21.85
C PHE A 607 40.49 -10.32 -22.44
N GLN A 608 40.81 -10.65 -23.69
CA GLN A 608 40.59 -11.99 -24.26
C GLN A 608 41.80 -12.90 -23.99
N PRO A 609 41.63 -14.22 -24.17
CA PRO A 609 42.47 -14.86 -25.19
C PRO A 609 41.72 -15.85 -26.10
N ASN A 610 42.00 -15.71 -27.41
CA ASN A 610 42.09 -16.69 -28.50
C ASN A 610 41.07 -17.83 -28.73
N GLN A 611 40.94 -18.15 -30.02
CA GLN A 611 40.17 -19.24 -30.61
C GLN A 611 41.04 -20.49 -30.88
N PHE A 612 40.40 -21.65 -31.05
CA PHE A 612 40.84 -22.70 -31.99
C PHE A 612 39.62 -23.23 -32.78
N GLN A 613 39.84 -24.00 -33.86
CA GLN A 613 38.92 -24.04 -35.00
C GLN A 613 38.39 -25.44 -35.39
N THR A 614 37.07 -25.54 -35.67
CA THR A 614 36.46 -26.38 -36.74
C THR A 614 36.55 -27.94 -36.60
N PRO A 615 35.88 -28.78 -37.43
CA PRO A 615 35.06 -28.51 -38.63
C PRO A 615 33.68 -29.23 -38.79
N ILE A 616 32.77 -28.55 -39.50
CA ILE A 616 31.95 -28.99 -40.68
C ILE A 616 31.33 -30.41 -40.70
N GLN A 617 29.98 -30.51 -40.87
CA GLN A 617 29.37 -31.07 -42.10
C GLN A 617 27.88 -30.68 -42.30
N GLU A 618 27.39 -30.87 -43.54
CA GLU A 618 26.04 -30.57 -44.08
C GLU A 618 25.10 -31.81 -43.90
N ALA A 619 23.84 -31.91 -44.38
CA ALA A 619 23.10 -31.18 -45.42
C ALA A 619 21.55 -31.35 -45.31
N GLU A 620 20.82 -30.51 -46.07
CA GLU A 620 19.55 -30.71 -46.81
C GLU A 620 18.30 -31.45 -46.22
N ALA A 621 17.14 -31.13 -46.79
CA ALA A 621 15.82 -31.75 -46.51
C ALA A 621 15.38 -32.68 -47.66
N PRO A 622 14.39 -33.56 -47.44
CA PRO A 622 13.17 -33.43 -48.26
C PRO A 622 11.84 -33.78 -47.55
N SER A 623 10.74 -33.67 -48.31
CA SER A 623 9.34 -33.75 -47.87
C SER A 623 8.69 -35.16 -48.02
N TYR A 624 7.39 -35.24 -47.68
CA TYR A 624 6.32 -36.13 -48.19
C TYR A 624 5.79 -37.30 -47.34
N THR A 625 4.49 -37.20 -46.98
CA THR A 625 3.42 -38.24 -47.02
C THR A 625 3.51 -39.55 -46.19
N SER A 626 2.42 -40.29 -45.93
CA SER A 626 1.02 -39.95 -45.54
C SER A 626 0.22 -41.26 -45.33
N SER A 627 -0.50 -41.41 -44.22
CA SER A 627 -1.59 -42.40 -44.08
C SER A 627 -2.46 -42.11 -42.83
N GLY A 628 -3.78 -42.28 -42.84
CA GLY A 628 -4.67 -42.57 -43.96
C GLY A 628 -5.75 -43.61 -43.64
N SER A 629 -6.95 -43.17 -43.26
CA SER A 629 -8.16 -43.99 -43.25
C SER A 629 -9.40 -43.13 -43.58
N SER A 630 -10.20 -43.61 -44.53
CA SER A 630 -11.43 -42.98 -45.04
C SER A 630 -12.68 -43.71 -44.48
N VAL A 631 -13.90 -43.21 -44.61
CA VAL A 631 -14.78 -43.30 -45.80
C VAL A 631 -16.00 -42.34 -45.62
N PRO A 632 -16.64 -41.81 -46.69
CA PRO A 632 -17.48 -40.60 -46.62
C PRO A 632 -18.96 -40.81 -46.98
N CYS A 633 -19.76 -39.73 -47.01
CA CYS A 633 -20.78 -39.52 -48.05
C CYS A 633 -21.12 -38.03 -48.24
N ASN A 634 -21.88 -37.68 -49.30
CA ASN A 634 -22.01 -36.31 -49.83
C ASN A 634 -23.47 -36.01 -50.30
N PRO A 635 -23.73 -35.04 -51.20
CA PRO A 635 -24.26 -33.69 -50.94
C PRO A 635 -25.79 -33.54 -51.18
N TYR A 636 -26.32 -32.33 -50.94
CA TYR A 636 -27.44 -31.80 -51.75
C TYR A 636 -27.33 -30.28 -52.00
N LEU A 637 -27.97 -29.82 -53.08
CA LEU A 637 -27.90 -28.45 -53.61
C LEU A 637 -29.32 -27.94 -53.95
N SER A 638 -29.60 -26.66 -53.74
CA SER A 638 -30.74 -25.94 -54.36
C SER A 638 -30.48 -24.42 -54.37
N GLN A 639 -31.24 -23.66 -55.17
CA GLN A 639 -30.89 -22.30 -55.60
C GLN A 639 -31.99 -21.27 -55.32
N THR A 640 -31.57 -20.01 -55.12
CA THR A 640 -32.22 -18.73 -55.52
C THR A 640 -33.72 -18.50 -55.31
N GLN A 641 -34.08 -17.32 -54.80
CA GLN A 641 -34.67 -16.27 -55.67
C GLN A 641 -34.61 -14.85 -55.06
N HIS A 642 -34.71 -13.84 -55.94
CA HIS A 642 -34.85 -12.42 -55.60
C HIS A 642 -36.30 -12.06 -55.25
N MET A 643 -36.47 -11.05 -54.39
CA MET A 643 -37.51 -10.04 -54.53
C MET A 643 -36.89 -8.68 -54.16
N GLN A 644 -36.99 -7.70 -55.03
CA GLN A 644 -36.41 -6.36 -54.86
C GLN A 644 -37.43 -5.34 -55.34
N GLY A 645 -37.78 -4.37 -54.48
CA GLY A 645 -38.81 -3.37 -54.76
C GLY A 645 -38.34 -1.98 -54.36
N ASN A 646 -37.96 -1.16 -55.33
CA ASN A 646 -37.67 0.26 -55.15
C ASN A 646 -38.96 1.08 -55.28
N MET A 647 -39.12 2.12 -54.47
CA MET A 647 -39.58 3.43 -54.96
C MET A 647 -39.03 4.55 -54.07
N GLU A 648 -38.99 5.78 -54.58
CA GLU A 648 -38.15 6.86 -54.06
C GLU A 648 -38.92 8.08 -53.54
N LEU A 649 -38.18 8.92 -52.79
CA LEU A 649 -38.24 10.39 -52.74
C LEU A 649 -39.36 11.17 -51.99
N SER A 650 -38.88 12.22 -51.30
CA SER A 650 -39.43 13.59 -51.21
C SER A 650 -40.62 13.94 -50.27
N SER A 651 -40.25 14.25 -49.03
CA SER A 651 -40.34 15.62 -48.43
C SER A 651 -41.59 16.52 -48.58
N THR A 652 -42.26 16.76 -47.46
CA THR A 652 -42.79 18.08 -47.01
C THR A 652 -42.66 18.11 -45.47
N ILE A 653 -41.83 18.95 -44.86
CA ILE A 653 -42.04 20.39 -44.60
C ILE A 653 -43.34 20.67 -43.83
N PHE A 654 -43.20 20.88 -42.53
CA PHE A 654 -43.79 22.03 -41.84
C PHE A 654 -42.75 22.60 -40.88
N GLN A 655 -42.45 23.89 -41.02
CA GLN A 655 -41.65 24.66 -40.07
C GLN A 655 -42.60 25.56 -39.27
N GLU A 656 -42.34 25.74 -37.98
CA GLU A 656 -42.44 27.06 -37.35
C GLU A 656 -41.21 27.29 -36.47
N ASN A 657 -40.29 28.13 -36.97
CA ASN A 657 -39.44 28.98 -36.14
C ASN A 657 -40.27 30.26 -35.83
N PHE A 658 -40.00 31.19 -34.91
CA PHE A 658 -38.83 31.64 -34.14
C PHE A 658 -39.35 32.17 -32.75
N THR A 659 -38.63 32.76 -31.79
CA THR A 659 -37.36 33.54 -31.76
C THR A 659 -36.81 33.57 -30.33
N PRO A 660 -35.49 33.71 -30.09
CA PRO A 660 -34.91 33.88 -28.74
C PRO A 660 -34.80 35.35 -28.30
N SER A 661 -34.54 35.61 -27.01
CA SER A 661 -34.20 36.94 -26.50
C SER A 661 -33.27 36.94 -25.27
N ASN A 662 -32.00 37.30 -25.53
CA ASN A 662 -31.04 38.03 -24.67
C ASN A 662 -30.75 37.61 -23.22
N LEU A 663 -29.58 36.97 -23.05
CA LEU A 663 -28.40 37.55 -22.36
C LEU A 663 -28.63 38.62 -21.27
N THR A 664 -28.15 38.31 -20.06
CA THR A 664 -27.34 39.26 -19.25
C THR A 664 -26.15 38.52 -18.65
N GLU A 665 -24.95 39.08 -18.79
CA GLU A 665 -23.75 38.58 -18.09
C GLU A 665 -23.77 39.02 -16.62
N SER A 666 -23.26 38.18 -15.71
CA SER A 666 -22.72 38.63 -14.44
C SER A 666 -21.53 37.75 -14.03
N VAL A 667 -20.47 38.39 -13.57
CA VAL A 667 -19.17 37.78 -13.22
C VAL A 667 -19.01 37.84 -11.69
N VAL A 668 -18.08 37.03 -11.14
CA VAL A 668 -17.67 36.98 -9.71
C VAL A 668 -18.81 36.43 -8.80
N SER A 669 -18.57 35.62 -7.76
CA SER A 669 -17.37 35.46 -6.93
C SER A 669 -17.17 34.07 -6.31
N LEU A 670 -15.91 33.74 -5.99
CA LEU A 670 -15.60 32.74 -4.95
C LEU A 670 -15.81 33.34 -3.56
N GLN A 671 -16.45 32.58 -2.67
CA GLN A 671 -16.38 32.69 -1.21
C GLN A 671 -16.30 31.24 -0.69
N ASN A 672 -15.23 30.72 -0.08
CA ASN A 672 -14.18 31.31 0.76
C ASN A 672 -14.70 31.78 2.13
N TYR A 673 -15.22 30.84 2.92
CA TYR A 673 -15.59 31.07 4.32
C TYR A 673 -14.34 31.35 5.18
N GLY A 674 -14.24 32.57 5.67
CA GLY A 674 -13.13 33.04 6.48
C GLY A 674 -13.25 32.67 7.95
N TYR A 675 -12.11 32.46 8.57
CA TYR A 675 -11.93 32.47 10.03
C TYR A 675 -12.42 33.82 10.60
N PHE A 676 -13.20 33.78 11.68
CA PHE A 676 -13.37 34.92 12.58
C PHE A 676 -13.32 34.44 14.03
N GLY A 677 -12.39 35.02 14.79
CA GLY A 677 -12.44 35.03 16.25
C GLY A 677 -12.82 36.43 16.74
N SER A 678 -13.45 36.50 17.91
CA SER A 678 -13.77 37.77 18.58
C SER A 678 -13.74 37.56 20.09
N ASP A 679 -12.90 38.33 20.78
CA ASP A 679 -12.78 38.29 22.22
C ASP A 679 -13.96 38.94 22.97
N GLN A 680 -14.08 38.52 24.23
CA GLN A 680 -14.74 39.12 25.39
C GLN A 680 -15.48 40.48 25.22
N ILE A 681 -16.73 40.52 25.70
CA ILE A 681 -17.28 41.61 26.51
C ILE A 681 -18.16 40.99 27.62
N SER A 682 -18.15 41.56 28.82
CA SER A 682 -18.86 41.07 30.00
C SER A 682 -20.19 41.80 30.28
N LYS A 683 -21.09 41.15 31.03
CA LYS A 683 -22.04 41.79 31.95
C LYS A 683 -22.67 40.80 32.93
N ASP A 684 -23.05 41.30 34.09
CA ASP A 684 -23.42 40.57 35.30
C ASP A 684 -24.93 40.23 35.40
N VAL A 685 -25.31 39.37 36.36
CA VAL A 685 -26.13 39.76 37.55
C VAL A 685 -26.55 38.53 38.42
N SER A 686 -26.33 38.69 39.73
CA SER A 686 -26.70 37.92 40.95
C SER A 686 -27.67 36.70 40.96
N GLU A 687 -27.21 35.66 41.67
CA GLU A 687 -27.82 35.02 42.87
C GLU A 687 -29.36 35.02 43.07
N ASN A 688 -29.94 33.83 43.32
CA ASN A 688 -30.26 33.35 44.70
C ASN A 688 -31.08 32.04 44.73
N SER A 689 -30.72 31.10 45.61
CA SER A 689 -31.64 30.45 46.58
C SER A 689 -30.96 29.31 47.36
N THR A 690 -31.19 29.29 48.67
CA THR A 690 -30.59 28.39 49.65
C THR A 690 -31.64 27.38 50.14
N PHE A 691 -31.32 26.10 50.37
CA PHE A 691 -31.48 25.47 51.71
C PHE A 691 -30.96 24.03 51.87
N GLN A 692 -30.10 23.87 52.88
CA GLN A 692 -29.94 22.78 53.87
C GLN A 692 -29.82 21.29 53.51
N SER A 693 -29.03 20.64 54.38
CA SER A 693 -28.71 19.21 54.50
C SER A 693 -29.57 18.50 55.55
N LEU A 694 -29.44 17.17 55.64
CA LEU A 694 -29.78 16.40 56.84
C LEU A 694 -28.82 15.21 57.00
N ASP A 695 -28.43 14.91 58.22
CA ASP A 695 -27.24 14.12 58.56
C ASP A 695 -27.47 12.59 58.61
N ASN A 696 -26.38 11.80 58.52
CA ASN A 696 -25.92 11.14 59.75
C ASN A 696 -24.47 10.61 59.76
N ASN A 697 -23.96 10.60 60.98
CA ASN A 697 -22.75 10.01 61.56
C ASN A 697 -22.46 8.55 61.07
N ASN A 698 -21.25 7.97 61.24
CA ASN A 698 -20.35 8.13 62.39
C ASN A 698 -18.92 7.53 62.18
N LYS A 699 -18.02 7.88 63.11
CA LYS A 699 -16.76 7.21 63.54
C LYS A 699 -15.43 7.37 62.77
N GLN A 700 -14.62 8.24 63.38
CA GLN A 700 -13.27 7.98 63.93
C GLN A 700 -12.03 8.01 63.04
N ASN A 701 -11.27 9.09 63.24
CA ASN A 701 -9.85 9.28 62.97
C ASN A 701 -8.97 8.11 63.47
N PHE A 702 -7.84 7.92 62.79
CA PHE A 702 -6.54 8.20 63.40
C PHE A 702 -5.58 8.79 62.35
N SER A 703 -4.84 9.83 62.73
CA SER A 703 -3.69 10.35 61.97
C SER A 703 -2.43 10.16 62.80
N PHE A 704 -1.29 10.00 62.16
CA PHE A 704 0.00 10.42 62.72
C PHE A 704 0.94 10.87 61.59
N ASP A 705 1.60 12.01 61.81
CA ASP A 705 2.36 12.73 60.80
C ASP A 705 3.88 12.49 60.90
N SER A 706 4.52 12.44 59.72
CA SER A 706 5.82 13.10 59.41
C SER A 706 7.19 12.49 59.81
N VAL A 707 8.21 13.02 59.09
CA VAL A 707 9.68 13.01 59.32
C VAL A 707 10.53 11.77 58.92
N ILE A 708 11.01 11.82 57.67
CA ILE A 708 12.42 11.73 57.22
C ILE A 708 13.41 10.83 58.01
N SER A 709 14.01 9.83 57.32
CA SER A 709 15.49 9.64 57.25
C SER A 709 15.92 8.55 56.25
N THR A 710 16.99 8.81 55.49
CA THR A 710 17.82 7.81 54.77
C THR A 710 19.05 7.45 55.60
N PRO A 711 19.62 6.24 55.44
CA PRO A 711 21.07 6.19 55.17
C PRO A 711 21.51 5.09 54.17
N LEU A 712 22.83 4.96 53.99
CA LEU A 712 23.55 4.26 52.92
C LEU A 712 23.86 2.77 53.17
N SER A 713 23.81 2.00 52.08
CA SER A 713 24.67 0.87 51.62
C SER A 713 25.62 0.08 52.56
N SER A 714 25.69 -1.24 52.27
CA SER A 714 26.85 -2.17 52.36
C SER A 714 27.24 -2.74 53.76
N PRO A 715 28.10 -3.78 53.85
CA PRO A 715 28.16 -5.05 53.09
C PRO A 715 28.33 -6.31 54.01
N THR A 716 28.31 -7.53 53.44
CA THR A 716 28.58 -8.78 54.20
C THR A 716 29.38 -9.83 53.38
N PRO A 717 30.42 -10.53 53.94
CA PRO A 717 31.35 -11.38 53.15
C PRO A 717 31.55 -12.85 53.65
N LEU A 718 32.51 -13.57 53.01
CA LEU A 718 33.14 -14.88 53.37
C LEU A 718 32.31 -16.15 53.03
N ASN A 719 32.82 -17.15 52.28
CA ASN A 719 34.00 -18.06 52.41
C ASN A 719 33.77 -19.23 53.40
N SER A 720 34.31 -20.45 53.22
CA SER A 720 35.20 -21.02 52.18
C SER A 720 34.47 -22.20 51.45
N SER A 721 35.02 -23.27 50.85
CA SER A 721 36.35 -23.89 50.60
C SER A 721 36.12 -25.14 49.69
N SER A 722 37.07 -25.84 49.04
CA SER A 722 38.36 -25.59 48.35
C SER A 722 39.13 -26.92 48.23
N THR A 723 39.55 -27.36 47.04
CA THR A 723 40.57 -28.44 46.86
C THR A 723 41.41 -28.19 45.61
N PHE A 724 42.75 -28.28 45.71
CA PHE A 724 43.74 -28.19 44.59
C PHE A 724 43.90 -29.56 43.89
N ILE A 725 44.53 -29.80 42.73
CA ILE A 725 45.86 -29.50 42.13
C ILE A 725 45.70 -29.76 40.57
N ASN A 726 46.41 -29.23 39.55
CA ASN A 726 47.77 -28.66 39.37
C ASN A 726 47.84 -27.56 38.25
N SER A 727 49.07 -27.21 37.82
CA SER A 727 49.50 -26.55 36.56
C SER A 727 49.40 -27.47 35.30
N SER A 728 49.61 -27.05 34.02
CA SER A 728 50.64 -26.12 33.47
C SER A 728 50.44 -25.70 31.98
N THR A 729 51.12 -24.60 31.59
CA THR A 729 51.64 -24.17 30.24
C THR A 729 50.73 -24.00 29.01
N GLU A 730 50.55 -22.72 28.63
CA GLU A 730 50.89 -22.03 27.35
C GLU A 730 50.44 -22.52 25.95
N ASP A 731 49.83 -21.58 25.21
CA ASP A 731 49.83 -21.27 23.76
C ASP A 731 50.13 -22.35 22.68
N GLU A 732 49.16 -22.59 21.76
CA GLU A 732 49.09 -21.85 20.47
C GLU A 732 47.78 -22.13 19.67
N ARG A 733 47.34 -21.09 18.93
CA ARG A 733 46.63 -21.05 17.62
C ARG A 733 45.50 -22.03 17.25
N GLU A 734 44.40 -21.41 16.79
CA GLU A 734 43.38 -21.99 15.93
C GLU A 734 43.91 -22.33 14.51
N SER A 735 43.53 -23.46 13.92
CA SER A 735 42.58 -23.51 12.78
C SER A 735 42.46 -24.92 12.14
N TYR A 736 41.39 -25.11 11.35
CA TYR A 736 41.08 -26.25 10.46
C TYR A 736 41.04 -27.68 11.06
N CYS A 737 39.84 -28.08 11.49
CA CYS A 737 39.39 -29.47 11.42
C CYS A 737 38.16 -29.59 10.51
N SER A 738 38.36 -30.13 9.30
CA SER A 738 37.30 -30.62 8.42
C SER A 738 37.20 -32.14 8.47
N ASN A 739 36.04 -32.67 8.08
CA ASN A 739 35.76 -34.09 7.78
C ASN A 739 35.66 -35.04 8.98
N LEU A 740 34.42 -35.43 9.31
CA LEU A 740 34.13 -36.79 9.76
C LEU A 740 32.83 -37.29 9.12
N LEU A 741 32.96 -38.12 8.08
CA LEU A 741 32.24 -39.38 7.86
C LEU A 741 32.64 -39.94 6.48
N LYS A 742 33.42 -41.02 6.48
CA LYS A 742 33.66 -41.85 5.29
C LYS A 742 32.46 -42.77 5.03
N PHE A 743 32.19 -43.06 3.76
CA PHE A 743 31.89 -44.41 3.30
C PHE A 743 32.67 -44.65 2.00
N GLU A 744 33.03 -45.90 1.71
CA GLU A 744 34.16 -46.22 0.81
C GLU A 744 33.75 -46.76 -0.56
N ILE A 745 34.75 -46.90 -1.44
CA ILE A 745 34.68 -46.99 -2.90
C ILE A 745 34.87 -48.46 -3.36
N PRO A 746 34.21 -48.91 -4.45
CA PRO A 746 34.66 -50.06 -5.26
C PRO A 746 35.66 -49.62 -6.35
N GLU A 747 36.79 -50.32 -6.46
CA GLU A 747 37.95 -49.90 -7.27
C GLU A 747 37.94 -50.36 -8.74
N SER A 748 38.22 -49.43 -9.65
CA SER A 748 39.00 -49.59 -10.90
C SER A 748 39.13 -48.19 -11.54
N LEU A 749 40.31 -47.58 -11.69
CA LEU A 749 41.41 -47.91 -12.62
C LEU A 749 40.89 -48.05 -14.07
N ASP A 750 41.32 -47.23 -15.02
CA ASP A 750 42.71 -46.77 -15.21
C ASP A 750 42.90 -45.26 -15.48
N PHE A 751 44.16 -44.84 -15.63
CA PHE A 751 44.58 -43.51 -16.13
C PHE A 751 44.54 -43.44 -17.67
N ASP A 752 44.22 -42.27 -18.24
CA ASP A 752 45.00 -41.58 -19.29
C ASP A 752 44.39 -40.19 -19.62
N ASP A 753 45.22 -39.30 -20.19
CA ASP A 753 44.99 -37.97 -20.82
C ASP A 753 43.69 -37.18 -20.49
N PHE A 754 43.72 -35.93 -19.99
CA PHE A 754 44.64 -34.79 -20.20
C PHE A 754 44.57 -34.13 -21.60
N MET A 755 43.34 -33.81 -22.05
CA MET A 755 43.01 -32.78 -23.05
C MET A 755 41.79 -31.96 -22.61
#